data_AF-A0A2A3Y0N6-F1
#
_entry.id   AF-A0A2A3Y0N6-F1
#
_cell.length_a   1.000
_cell.length_b   1.000
_cell.length_c   1.000
_cell.angle_alpha   90.00
_cell.angle_beta   90.00
_cell.angle_gamma   90.00
#
_symmetry.space_group_name_H-M   'P 1'
#
loop_
_entity.id
_entity.type
_entity.pdbx_description
1 polymer ?
#
loop_
_entity_poly.entity_id
_entity_poly.type
_entity_poly.pdbx_seq_one_letter_code
_entity_poly.pdbx_strand_id
1 'polypeptide(L)'
;MISKARRVTAAALTVAALSLGASAPAFAEPPVTIPPGDFVVDNAQVLGGDESNLENDIKELRDETGISLFVVYVDEFTNPSDPSQWMQEVASTKNMGSSDAILVVATDQQQARFAGDQNGPLNASAQEIYSEHISPALGQLDWAGAAEGAIEGIANVSEGGSASGSSGSGGGIFWVLLLVGGVAVGAYVMLSRRSKTKTNQLPQNHGNLNGHQPQQLESLDKLRLQADQLLVAADDSIRSSEQELGFAEAQYGPDAIKVFSTDLIEAKTHLVESFRLQQQLDDHIPDTEEEQRSWLGEIINRCGQVNDTLQEHAAEFKNLRQLEQNAESRINEVAAEKEPLAQRLSQRVSELEGLTSKYDDSAVSQITDNAEQASERLTFAASVLKQAREKLDTDRSGAALLIQNAEEAHDQAEVLLEAITKSAASLRQADADLESAVAMAARDLAQAKALVANGTQPNLAGPIAGVESTLGNIQQALRGGKHNPLALISALDESTKPLATALGTLRDRAEQDRVARDQLQSLLNTAASRIQGTEDYIRARRGGVRSSARTRLAEAQRSHDQALSQAAQRPTEAVAAAQRAVQLADQAARMAEQDVNGFGGDGGLGGFGGGNRGRGGMFDGIGGAVLGGILIDSLLGGGNRGGGNHGGDDGFFGGGGFGGFGGGGGGFGGGFGGGGGGGGFGGGAGGSF
;
A
#
# COMPACT_ATOMS: atom_id res chain seq x y z
N MET A 1 -53.10 62.64 -62.10
CA MET A 1 -52.80 61.70 -63.21
C MET A 1 -51.32 61.34 -63.13
N ILE A 2 -51.02 60.04 -62.96
CA ILE A 2 -49.93 59.27 -63.61
C ILE A 2 -48.50 59.73 -63.23
N SER A 3 -47.58 58.94 -62.65
CA SER A 3 -47.21 57.52 -62.81
C SER A 3 -46.17 57.18 -61.70
N LYS A 4 -46.24 56.00 -61.06
CA LYS A 4 -45.33 54.81 -61.24
C LYS A 4 -43.82 55.15 -61.22
N ALA A 5 -42.90 54.42 -60.59
CA ALA A 5 -42.90 53.21 -59.75
C ALA A 5 -41.44 52.94 -59.29
N ARG A 6 -41.26 52.16 -58.20
CA ARG A 6 -40.28 51.04 -58.00
C ARG A 6 -38.77 51.30 -58.30
N ARG A 7 -37.78 50.89 -57.50
CA ARG A 7 -37.50 49.64 -56.73
C ARG A 7 -36.13 49.87 -56.01
N VAL A 8 -35.98 49.60 -54.71
CA VAL A 8 -35.41 48.38 -54.04
C VAL A 8 -33.88 48.39 -53.83
N THR A 9 -33.48 48.14 -52.56
CA THR A 9 -32.19 47.66 -51.97
C THR A 9 -30.94 48.55 -52.10
N ALA A 10 -30.00 48.63 -51.13
CA ALA A 10 -29.80 48.04 -49.80
C ALA A 10 -28.66 48.78 -49.08
N ALA A 11 -28.65 48.64 -47.75
CA ALA A 11 -27.51 48.55 -46.81
C ALA A 11 -26.35 49.56 -46.90
N ALA A 12 -26.13 50.31 -45.81
CA ALA A 12 -25.09 50.00 -44.80
C ALA A 12 -24.85 51.20 -43.86
N LEU A 13 -24.49 50.88 -42.61
CA LEU A 13 -23.83 51.72 -41.59
C LEU A 13 -24.63 52.87 -40.96
N THR A 14 -25.08 52.65 -39.71
CA THR A 14 -24.61 53.36 -38.50
C THR A 14 -25.60 53.12 -37.36
N VAL A 15 -25.21 52.33 -36.34
CA VAL A 15 -25.75 52.52 -34.97
C VAL A 15 -24.59 52.32 -34.00
N ALA A 16 -24.07 53.45 -33.52
CA ALA A 16 -23.31 53.53 -32.29
C ALA A 16 -24.18 54.33 -31.29
N ALA A 17 -24.11 53.90 -30.03
CA ALA A 17 -24.67 54.51 -28.82
C ALA A 17 -26.17 54.32 -28.56
N LEU A 18 -26.51 53.25 -27.84
CA LEU A 18 -27.35 53.23 -26.63
C LEU A 18 -27.50 51.77 -26.12
N SER A 19 -26.39 51.16 -25.72
CA SER A 19 -26.39 49.98 -24.85
C SER A 19 -26.32 50.45 -23.40
N LEU A 20 -27.44 50.94 -22.86
CA LEU A 20 -27.66 50.82 -21.42
C LEU A 20 -28.00 49.35 -21.21
N GLY A 21 -27.06 48.59 -20.64
CA GLY A 21 -27.34 47.27 -20.11
C GLY A 21 -28.47 47.42 -19.09
N ALA A 22 -29.59 46.77 -19.38
CA ALA A 22 -30.57 46.48 -18.37
C ALA A 22 -29.94 45.43 -17.44
N SER A 23 -29.33 45.89 -16.35
CA SER A 23 -29.15 45.04 -15.18
C SER A 23 -30.55 44.71 -14.69
N ALA A 24 -31.01 43.48 -14.91
CA ALA A 24 -32.16 42.97 -14.18
C ALA A 24 -31.82 43.08 -12.68
N PRO A 25 -32.75 43.49 -11.81
CA PRO A 25 -32.54 43.35 -10.38
C PRO A 25 -32.38 41.86 -10.09
N ALA A 26 -31.23 41.45 -9.56
CA ALA A 26 -31.01 40.11 -9.03
C ALA A 26 -32.08 39.86 -7.95
N PHE A 27 -32.91 38.85 -8.16
CA PHE A 27 -33.96 38.48 -7.22
C PHE A 27 -33.38 37.44 -6.27
N ALA A 28 -33.26 37.81 -5.00
CA ALA A 28 -33.32 36.96 -3.81
C ALA A 28 -33.89 35.54 -4.02
N GLU A 29 -33.08 34.49 -3.77
CA GLU A 29 -33.49 33.10 -3.97
C GLU A 29 -33.89 32.39 -2.65
N PRO A 30 -35.10 31.77 -2.57
CA PRO A 30 -35.50 30.91 -1.45
C PRO A 30 -34.74 29.56 -1.49
N PRO A 31 -34.78 28.75 -0.40
CA PRO A 31 -34.18 27.41 -0.37
C PRO A 31 -34.54 26.58 -1.60
N VAL A 32 -33.50 26.11 -2.31
CA VAL A 32 -33.65 25.38 -3.57
C VAL A 32 -33.91 23.90 -3.33
N THR A 33 -34.53 23.23 -4.32
CA THR A 33 -34.69 21.78 -4.31
C THR A 33 -33.61 21.14 -5.17
N ILE A 34 -32.79 20.26 -4.59
CA ILE A 34 -31.80 19.48 -5.33
C ILE A 34 -32.52 18.33 -6.05
N PRO A 35 -32.49 18.25 -7.40
CA PRO A 35 -33.18 17.21 -8.13
C PRO A 35 -32.64 15.80 -7.81
N PRO A 36 -33.46 14.74 -7.96
CA PRO A 36 -32.98 13.37 -7.77
C PRO A 36 -31.91 13.01 -8.81
N GLY A 37 -30.71 12.66 -8.34
CA GLY A 37 -29.60 12.24 -9.20
C GLY A 37 -28.53 13.30 -9.42
N ASP A 38 -28.80 14.54 -9.00
CA ASP A 38 -27.87 15.66 -9.10
C ASP A 38 -27.20 15.91 -7.75
N PHE A 39 -25.92 16.31 -7.79
CA PHE A 39 -25.13 16.67 -6.62
C PHE A 39 -24.74 18.15 -6.58
N VAL A 40 -24.74 18.82 -7.74
CA VAL A 40 -24.47 20.25 -7.88
C VAL A 40 -25.72 21.00 -8.34
N VAL A 41 -25.99 22.15 -7.72
CA VAL A 41 -26.99 23.12 -8.16
C VAL A 41 -26.31 24.49 -8.27
N ASP A 42 -26.10 24.99 -9.49
CA ASP A 42 -25.45 26.29 -9.74
C ASP A 42 -26.44 27.33 -10.29
N ASN A 43 -27.26 27.91 -9.41
CA ASN A 43 -28.17 28.99 -9.79
C ASN A 43 -27.44 30.33 -10.00
N ALA A 44 -26.33 30.54 -9.30
CA ALA A 44 -25.47 31.73 -9.44
C ALA A 44 -24.65 31.73 -10.74
N GLN A 45 -24.61 30.61 -11.47
CA GLN A 45 -23.88 30.40 -12.72
C GLN A 45 -22.38 30.70 -12.60
N VAL A 46 -21.77 30.30 -11.48
CA VAL A 46 -20.36 30.59 -11.17
C VAL A 46 -19.39 29.50 -11.59
N LEU A 47 -19.86 28.30 -11.90
CA LEU A 47 -19.00 27.16 -12.23
C LEU A 47 -18.68 27.05 -13.73
N GLY A 48 -19.55 27.56 -14.60
CA GLY A 48 -19.32 27.49 -16.05
C GLY A 48 -19.10 26.05 -16.55
N GLY A 49 -17.89 25.75 -17.05
CA GLY A 49 -17.53 24.42 -17.57
C GLY A 49 -17.18 23.40 -16.49
N ASP A 50 -16.92 23.86 -15.26
CA ASP A 50 -16.41 23.03 -14.16
C ASP A 50 -17.54 22.27 -13.44
N GLU A 51 -18.81 22.63 -13.68
CA GLU A 51 -19.98 21.98 -13.09
C GLU A 51 -19.99 20.47 -13.37
N SER A 52 -19.68 20.05 -14.61
CA SER A 52 -19.64 18.63 -14.95
C SER A 52 -18.46 17.89 -14.33
N ASN A 53 -17.33 18.56 -14.09
CA ASN A 53 -16.17 17.96 -13.45
C ASN A 53 -16.45 17.77 -11.96
N LEU A 54 -16.94 18.82 -11.31
CA LEU A 54 -17.33 18.80 -9.90
C LEU A 54 -18.41 17.74 -9.62
N GLU A 55 -19.39 17.60 -10.50
CA GLU A 55 -20.42 16.58 -10.41
C GLU A 55 -19.86 15.15 -10.55
N ASN A 56 -18.76 14.95 -11.29
CA ASN A 56 -18.07 13.66 -11.36
C ASN A 56 -17.21 13.42 -10.10
N ASP A 57 -16.49 14.43 -9.63
CA ASP A 57 -15.64 14.33 -8.44
C ASP A 57 -16.47 14.01 -7.18
N ILE A 58 -17.66 14.58 -7.08
CA ILE A 58 -18.60 14.26 -5.99
C ILE A 58 -19.13 12.81 -6.09
N LYS A 59 -19.33 12.29 -7.32
CA LYS A 59 -19.72 10.89 -7.51
C LYS A 59 -18.59 9.95 -7.11
N GLU A 60 -17.35 10.28 -7.47
CA GLU A 60 -16.16 9.54 -7.05
C GLU A 60 -16.01 9.56 -5.53
N LEU A 61 -16.07 10.74 -4.89
CA LEU A 61 -16.05 10.89 -3.43
C LEU A 61 -17.07 9.99 -2.74
N ARG A 62 -18.31 9.95 -3.25
CA ARG A 62 -19.37 9.11 -2.69
C ARG A 62 -19.06 7.64 -2.86
N ASP A 63 -18.54 7.24 -4.01
CA ASP A 63 -18.22 5.85 -4.29
C ASP A 63 -17.03 5.36 -3.44
N GLU A 64 -16.10 6.26 -3.08
CA GLU A 64 -14.93 5.98 -2.24
C GLU A 64 -15.23 5.99 -0.73
N THR A 65 -15.91 7.04 -0.26
CA THR A 65 -16.09 7.32 1.18
C THR A 65 -17.45 6.83 1.71
N GLY A 66 -18.41 6.60 0.82
CA GLY A 66 -19.81 6.37 1.17
C GLY A 66 -20.56 7.63 1.61
N ILE A 67 -19.95 8.82 1.48
CA ILE A 67 -20.57 10.11 1.82
C ILE A 67 -21.11 10.80 0.57
N SER A 68 -22.38 11.18 0.55
CA SER A 68 -22.92 12.02 -0.54
C SER A 68 -22.72 13.49 -0.21
N LEU A 69 -21.87 14.20 -0.96
CA LEU A 69 -21.78 15.65 -0.88
C LEU A 69 -22.81 16.29 -1.81
N PHE A 70 -23.51 17.33 -1.35
CA PHE A 70 -24.36 18.19 -2.18
C PHE A 70 -23.81 19.61 -2.15
N VAL A 71 -23.69 20.25 -3.31
CA VAL A 71 -23.13 21.60 -3.43
C VAL A 71 -24.15 22.52 -4.10
N VAL A 72 -24.43 23.66 -3.46
CA VAL A 72 -25.43 24.62 -3.93
C VAL A 72 -24.83 26.02 -3.99
N TYR A 73 -24.88 26.63 -5.16
CA TYR A 73 -24.49 28.03 -5.40
C TYR A 73 -25.74 28.86 -5.69
N VAL A 74 -25.92 29.91 -4.90
CA VAL A 74 -26.98 30.93 -5.06
C VAL A 74 -26.36 32.32 -4.98
N ASP A 75 -27.04 33.34 -5.48
CA ASP A 75 -26.54 34.72 -5.37
C ASP A 75 -26.58 35.18 -3.89
N GLU A 76 -27.72 34.99 -3.22
CA GLU A 76 -27.94 35.40 -1.83
C GLU A 76 -28.87 34.45 -1.06
N PHE A 77 -28.62 34.23 0.23
CA PHE A 77 -29.53 33.47 1.09
C PHE A 77 -30.74 34.30 1.48
N THR A 78 -31.94 33.86 1.10
CA THR A 78 -33.19 34.54 1.49
C THR A 78 -34.26 33.59 1.98
N ASN A 79 -35.07 34.05 2.95
CA ASN A 79 -36.21 33.31 3.51
C ASN A 79 -35.87 31.86 3.91
N PRO A 80 -34.98 31.63 4.90
CA PRO A 80 -34.39 32.61 5.84
C PRO A 80 -33.10 33.24 5.33
N SER A 81 -32.78 34.45 5.81
CA SER A 81 -31.50 35.12 5.51
C SER A 81 -30.33 34.61 6.35
N ASP A 82 -30.59 33.76 7.34
CA ASP A 82 -29.56 33.08 8.11
C ASP A 82 -29.04 31.87 7.31
N PRO A 83 -27.74 31.81 6.96
CA PRO A 83 -27.19 30.74 6.12
C PRO A 83 -27.38 29.33 6.71
N SER A 84 -27.33 29.21 8.04
CA SER A 84 -27.44 27.91 8.71
C SER A 84 -28.88 27.42 8.69
N GLN A 85 -29.86 28.31 8.91
CA GLN A 85 -31.27 27.97 8.77
C GLN A 85 -31.64 27.66 7.31
N TRP A 86 -31.07 28.41 6.36
CA TRP A 86 -31.33 28.21 4.92
C TRP A 86 -30.82 26.84 4.46
N MET A 87 -29.58 26.48 4.80
CA MET A 87 -29.02 25.16 4.54
C MET A 87 -29.90 24.05 5.16
N GLN A 88 -30.35 24.23 6.40
CA GLN A 88 -31.17 23.23 7.09
C GLN A 88 -32.51 22.99 6.37
N GLU A 89 -33.09 24.03 5.76
CA GLU A 89 -34.31 23.93 4.97
C GLU A 89 -34.07 23.15 3.66
N VAL A 90 -32.93 23.38 2.99
CA VAL A 90 -32.52 22.57 1.83
C VAL A 90 -32.28 21.11 2.21
N ALA A 91 -31.54 20.86 3.29
CA ALA A 91 -31.23 19.52 3.77
C ALA A 91 -32.48 18.73 4.17
N SER A 92 -33.44 19.39 4.84
CA SER A 92 -34.72 18.77 5.21
C SER A 92 -35.61 18.49 4.01
N THR A 93 -35.66 19.41 3.03
CA THR A 93 -36.41 19.23 1.77
C THR A 93 -35.85 18.07 0.95
N LYS A 94 -34.52 17.93 0.90
CA LYS A 94 -33.84 16.82 0.22
C LYS A 94 -33.97 15.48 0.96
N ASN A 95 -34.41 15.50 2.22
CA ASN A 95 -34.45 14.35 3.12
C ASN A 95 -33.09 13.66 3.22
N MET A 96 -32.05 14.45 3.53
CA MET A 96 -30.66 13.98 3.69
C MET A 96 -30.57 12.90 4.77
N GLY A 97 -29.80 11.85 4.47
CA GLY A 97 -29.50 10.75 5.37
C GLY A 97 -28.25 10.99 6.23
N SER A 98 -27.94 10.02 7.09
CA SER A 98 -26.81 10.08 8.03
C SER A 98 -25.42 10.14 7.36
N SER A 99 -25.33 9.81 6.07
CA SER A 99 -24.10 9.82 5.29
C SER A 99 -24.07 10.96 4.27
N ASP A 100 -24.94 11.96 4.40
CA ASP A 100 -24.98 13.08 3.47
C ASP A 100 -24.34 14.33 4.09
N ALA A 101 -23.65 15.11 3.25
CA ALA A 101 -23.07 16.40 3.56
C ALA A 101 -23.56 17.45 2.57
N ILE A 102 -23.60 18.71 2.98
CA ILE A 102 -24.03 19.82 2.13
C ILE A 102 -23.11 21.03 2.31
N LEU A 103 -22.68 21.60 1.19
CA LEU A 103 -22.05 22.90 1.08
C LEU A 103 -23.02 23.85 0.37
N VAL A 104 -23.35 24.98 1.01
CA VAL A 104 -24.11 26.05 0.38
C VAL A 104 -23.27 27.31 0.32
N VAL A 105 -23.30 28.01 -0.82
CA VAL A 105 -22.49 29.20 -1.10
C VAL A 105 -23.39 30.29 -1.65
N ALA A 106 -23.46 31.42 -0.95
CA ALA A 106 -24.05 32.67 -1.43
C ALA A 106 -22.93 33.56 -1.96
N THR A 107 -22.83 33.68 -3.28
CA THR A 107 -21.69 34.28 -3.99
C THR A 107 -21.62 35.80 -3.81
N ASP A 108 -22.75 36.52 -3.87
CA ASP A 108 -22.80 37.97 -3.66
C ASP A 108 -22.57 38.35 -2.19
N GLN A 109 -23.01 37.48 -1.26
CA GLN A 109 -22.80 37.68 0.17
C GLN A 109 -21.42 37.20 0.65
N GLN A 110 -20.69 36.44 -0.18
CA GLN A 110 -19.44 35.76 0.15
C GLN A 110 -19.56 34.92 1.43
N GLN A 111 -20.72 34.29 1.61
CA GLN A 111 -21.02 33.46 2.77
C GLN A 111 -21.19 32.03 2.32
N ALA A 112 -20.56 31.11 3.04
CA ALA A 112 -20.78 29.69 2.85
C ALA A 112 -21.10 29.01 4.17
N ARG A 113 -21.74 27.86 4.09
CA ARG A 113 -21.90 26.94 5.21
C ARG A 113 -21.66 25.52 4.70
N PHE A 114 -21.00 24.73 5.53
CA PHE A 114 -20.82 23.30 5.33
C PHE A 114 -21.35 22.54 6.55
N ALA A 115 -22.08 21.44 6.32
CA ALA A 115 -22.52 20.56 7.39
C ALA A 115 -22.71 19.12 6.90
N GLY A 116 -22.47 18.17 7.80
CA GLY A 116 -22.97 16.79 7.67
C GLY A 116 -24.13 16.52 8.64
N ASP A 117 -24.70 15.32 8.58
CA ASP A 117 -25.71 14.90 9.55
C ASP A 117 -25.16 14.90 10.99
N GLN A 118 -26.00 15.27 11.97
CA GLN A 118 -25.61 15.38 13.37
C GLN A 118 -25.25 14.02 14.01
N ASN A 119 -25.77 12.92 13.48
CA ASN A 119 -25.43 11.57 13.90
C ASN A 119 -24.52 10.87 12.88
N GLY A 120 -24.07 11.62 11.86
CA GLY A 120 -23.23 11.14 10.78
C GLY A 120 -21.73 11.17 11.12
N PRO A 121 -20.91 10.48 10.32
CA PRO A 121 -19.47 10.35 10.55
C PRO A 121 -18.71 11.69 10.45
N LEU A 122 -19.27 12.69 9.76
CA LEU A 122 -18.63 13.99 9.55
C LEU A 122 -18.94 15.03 10.63
N ASN A 123 -19.83 14.73 11.59
CA ASN A 123 -20.27 15.74 12.57
C ASN A 123 -19.10 16.33 13.38
N ALA A 124 -18.13 15.51 13.79
CA ALA A 124 -16.99 15.96 14.57
C ALA A 124 -15.98 16.79 13.76
N SER A 125 -15.88 16.55 12.45
CA SER A 125 -14.85 17.12 11.57
C SER A 125 -15.37 18.22 10.64
N ALA A 126 -16.69 18.47 10.60
CA ALA A 126 -17.29 19.44 9.68
C ALA A 126 -16.72 20.86 9.83
N GLN A 127 -16.41 21.27 11.07
CA GLN A 127 -15.82 22.59 11.33
C GLN A 127 -14.38 22.68 10.81
N GLU A 128 -13.59 21.61 10.97
CA GLU A 128 -12.21 21.52 10.50
C GLU A 128 -12.16 21.53 8.97
N ILE A 129 -12.98 20.70 8.31
CA ILE A 129 -13.14 20.68 6.85
C ILE A 129 -13.46 22.08 6.33
N TYR A 130 -14.41 22.76 6.96
CA TYR A 130 -14.78 24.12 6.55
C TYR A 130 -13.62 25.11 6.70
N SER A 131 -12.91 25.10 7.83
CA SER A 131 -11.84 26.07 8.08
C SER A 131 -10.57 25.81 7.29
N GLU A 132 -10.19 24.55 7.12
CA GLU A 132 -8.88 24.17 6.57
C GLU A 132 -8.92 23.95 5.06
N HIS A 133 -10.03 23.42 4.52
CA HIS A 133 -10.12 23.06 3.11
C HIS A 133 -11.05 23.97 2.30
N ILE A 134 -12.19 24.40 2.88
CA ILE A 134 -13.19 25.20 2.13
C ILE A 134 -12.89 26.70 2.19
N SER A 135 -12.64 27.23 3.39
CA SER A 135 -12.45 28.68 3.62
C SER A 135 -11.30 29.32 2.84
N PRO A 136 -10.15 28.65 2.60
CA PRO A 136 -9.05 29.25 1.85
C PRO A 136 -9.41 29.61 0.39
N ALA A 137 -10.21 28.76 -0.27
CA ALA A 137 -10.69 28.99 -1.63
C ALA A 137 -11.75 30.11 -1.67
N LEU A 138 -12.68 30.10 -0.71
CA LEU A 138 -13.66 31.19 -0.55
C LEU A 138 -13.00 32.56 -0.35
N GLY A 139 -11.88 32.61 0.40
CA GLY A 139 -11.11 33.83 0.59
C GLY A 139 -10.47 34.39 -0.70
N GLN A 140 -10.31 33.54 -1.71
CA GLN A 140 -9.80 33.90 -3.05
C GLN A 140 -10.93 34.09 -4.08
N LEU A 141 -12.20 34.00 -3.65
CA LEU A 141 -13.38 33.98 -4.52
C LEU A 141 -13.36 32.82 -5.53
N ASP A 142 -12.66 31.75 -5.19
CA ASP A 142 -12.61 30.51 -5.95
C ASP A 142 -13.76 29.60 -5.49
N TRP A 143 -14.87 29.71 -6.21
CA TRP A 143 -16.10 29.00 -5.86
C TRP A 143 -16.00 27.50 -6.14
N ALA A 144 -15.42 27.13 -7.30
CA ALA A 144 -15.15 25.74 -7.64
C ALA A 144 -14.16 25.11 -6.64
N GLY A 145 -13.07 25.81 -6.33
CA GLY A 145 -12.08 25.38 -5.34
C GLY A 145 -12.66 25.20 -3.93
N ALA A 146 -13.72 25.92 -3.57
CA ALA A 146 -14.40 25.73 -2.29
C ALA A 146 -15.13 24.38 -2.21
N ALA A 147 -15.71 23.92 -3.31
CA ALA A 147 -16.32 22.60 -3.38
C ALA A 147 -15.27 21.49 -3.52
N GLU A 148 -14.20 21.71 -4.28
CA GLU A 148 -13.05 20.80 -4.33
C GLU A 148 -12.42 20.61 -2.94
N GLY A 149 -12.25 21.69 -2.17
CA GLY A 149 -11.79 21.63 -0.79
C GLY A 149 -12.76 20.85 0.12
N ALA A 150 -14.08 20.94 -0.10
CA ALA A 150 -15.04 20.12 0.62
C ALA A 150 -14.88 18.63 0.30
N ILE A 151 -14.63 18.29 -0.96
CA ILE A 151 -14.36 16.93 -1.42
C ILE A 151 -13.08 16.39 -0.76
N GLU A 152 -11.99 17.15 -0.83
CA GLU A 152 -10.69 16.78 -0.23
C GLU A 152 -10.81 16.59 1.28
N GLY A 153 -11.46 17.53 1.97
CA GLY A 153 -11.62 17.46 3.43
C GLY A 153 -12.47 16.26 3.87
N ILE A 154 -13.52 15.90 3.13
CA ILE A 154 -14.32 14.70 3.41
C ILE A 154 -13.48 13.43 3.17
N ALA A 155 -12.71 13.39 2.08
CA ALA A 155 -11.82 12.26 1.76
C ALA A 155 -10.80 12.04 2.89
N ASN A 156 -10.09 13.09 3.32
CA ASN A 156 -9.07 13.03 4.38
C ASN A 156 -9.61 12.47 5.71
N VAL A 157 -10.80 12.90 6.11
CA VAL A 157 -11.46 12.42 7.34
C VAL A 157 -11.82 10.93 7.24
N SER A 158 -12.25 10.48 6.06
CA SER A 158 -12.63 9.08 5.84
C SER A 158 -11.44 8.12 5.81
N GLU A 159 -10.24 8.62 5.50
CA GLU A 159 -8.98 7.86 5.47
C GLU A 159 -8.26 7.79 6.83
N GLY A 160 -8.77 8.49 7.86
CA GLY A 160 -8.20 8.47 9.22
C GLY A 160 -7.06 9.46 9.44
N GLY A 161 -6.88 10.44 8.55
CA GLY A 161 -5.93 11.53 8.74
C GLY A 161 -6.54 12.66 9.56
N SER A 162 -6.07 12.85 10.80
CA SER A 162 -6.26 14.13 11.51
C SER A 162 -5.03 14.98 11.24
N ALA A 163 -5.17 16.06 10.47
CA ALA A 163 -4.09 16.99 10.17
C ALA A 163 -4.34 18.29 10.94
N SER A 164 -3.48 18.59 11.91
CA SER A 164 -3.48 19.86 12.62
C SER A 164 -2.91 20.98 11.72
N GLY A 165 -3.72 21.99 11.40
CA GLY A 165 -3.32 23.11 10.56
C GLY A 165 -2.23 24.04 11.14
N SER A 166 -1.48 24.68 10.24
CA SER A 166 -0.91 26.01 10.48
C SER A 166 -0.83 26.81 9.19
N SER A 167 -1.37 28.03 9.23
CA SER A 167 -1.40 29.00 8.13
C SER A 167 -0.13 29.86 8.15
N GLY A 168 0.51 29.98 6.99
CA GLY A 168 1.71 30.80 6.80
C GLY A 168 1.87 31.18 5.33
N SER A 169 1.42 32.39 5.00
CA SER A 169 1.57 33.03 3.68
C SER A 169 3.04 33.08 3.23
N GLY A 170 3.32 32.49 2.05
CA GLY A 170 4.55 32.72 1.31
C GLY A 170 4.96 31.55 0.40
N GLY A 171 4.64 31.63 -0.91
CA GLY A 171 5.35 30.88 -1.94
C GLY A 171 4.56 29.90 -2.84
N GLY A 172 3.23 29.89 -2.81
CA GLY A 172 2.42 28.91 -3.56
C GLY A 172 1.98 29.37 -4.95
N ILE A 173 2.82 29.23 -5.99
CA ILE A 173 2.38 29.34 -7.40
C ILE A 173 2.90 28.18 -8.29
N PHE A 174 3.70 27.24 -7.79
CA PHE A 174 4.26 26.15 -8.63
C PHE A 174 3.66 24.75 -8.41
N TRP A 175 2.84 24.53 -7.38
CA TRP A 175 2.39 23.18 -6.99
C TRP A 175 1.05 22.71 -7.57
N VAL A 176 0.27 23.61 -8.18
CA VAL A 176 -1.10 23.29 -8.68
C VAL A 176 -1.09 22.44 -9.95
N LEU A 177 0.06 22.26 -10.63
CA LEU A 177 0.12 21.50 -11.89
C LEU A 177 0.35 19.98 -11.73
N LEU A 178 0.64 19.46 -10.54
CA LEU A 178 0.91 18.02 -10.33
C LEU A 178 -0.27 17.22 -9.77
N LEU A 179 -1.31 17.88 -9.27
CA LEU A 179 -2.39 17.21 -8.53
C LEU A 179 -3.55 16.70 -9.41
N VAL A 180 -3.74 17.26 -10.62
CA VAL A 180 -4.96 17.02 -11.41
C VAL A 180 -4.90 15.75 -12.29
N GLY A 181 -3.71 15.19 -12.53
CA GLY A 181 -3.57 14.00 -13.41
C GLY A 181 -3.32 12.66 -12.70
N GLY A 182 -2.68 12.67 -11.53
CA GLY A 182 -2.17 11.44 -10.89
C GLY A 182 -3.03 10.89 -9.75
N VAL A 183 -3.85 11.73 -9.09
CA VAL A 183 -4.59 11.34 -7.88
C VAL A 183 -5.76 10.42 -8.21
N ALA A 184 -6.59 10.73 -9.21
CA ALA A 184 -7.75 9.91 -9.57
C ALA A 184 -7.37 8.48 -10.03
N VAL A 185 -6.26 8.33 -10.75
CA VAL A 185 -5.85 7.00 -11.27
C VAL A 185 -5.02 6.20 -10.25
N GLY A 186 -4.22 6.88 -9.42
CA GLY A 186 -3.54 6.26 -8.27
C GLY A 186 -4.53 5.79 -7.21
N ALA A 187 -5.55 6.61 -6.88
CA ALA A 187 -6.66 6.24 -6.02
C ALA A 187 -7.41 5.02 -6.57
N TYR A 188 -7.75 4.98 -7.86
CA TYR A 188 -8.42 3.82 -8.48
C TYR A 188 -7.60 2.51 -8.40
N VAL A 189 -6.28 2.56 -8.60
CA VAL A 189 -5.39 1.38 -8.47
C VAL A 189 -5.20 0.98 -6.99
N MET A 190 -5.17 1.95 -6.07
CA MET A 190 -5.08 1.71 -4.63
C MET A 190 -6.41 1.19 -4.03
N LEU A 191 -7.56 1.70 -4.47
CA LEU A 191 -8.92 1.29 -4.07
C LEU A 191 -9.33 -0.04 -4.68
N SER A 192 -8.91 -0.37 -5.91
CA SER A 192 -9.11 -1.72 -6.47
C SER A 192 -8.29 -2.78 -5.71
N ARG A 193 -7.20 -2.39 -5.04
CA ARG A 193 -6.43 -3.24 -4.13
C ARG A 193 -6.97 -3.25 -2.69
N ARG A 194 -7.49 -2.15 -2.17
CA ARG A 194 -8.04 -2.04 -0.79
C ARG A 194 -9.49 -2.54 -0.65
N SER A 195 -10.30 -2.54 -1.71
CA SER A 195 -11.74 -2.87 -1.65
C SER A 195 -12.07 -4.33 -1.36
N LYS A 196 -11.09 -5.25 -1.32
CA LYS A 196 -11.35 -6.67 -0.99
C LYS A 196 -11.32 -7.00 0.51
N THR A 197 -11.22 -6.00 1.38
CA THR A 197 -11.14 -6.21 2.85
C THR A 197 -12.31 -5.59 3.61
N LYS A 198 -13.55 -5.91 3.21
CA LYS A 198 -14.71 -5.79 4.12
C LYS A 198 -15.58 -7.04 4.03
N THR A 199 -15.30 -7.98 4.93
CA THR A 199 -16.22 -9.06 5.30
C THR A 199 -17.18 -8.53 6.36
N ASN A 200 -18.48 -8.41 6.07
CA ASN A 200 -19.52 -8.99 6.93
C ASN A 200 -20.97 -8.83 6.42
N GLN A 201 -21.72 -9.93 6.63
CA GLN A 201 -23.12 -10.02 7.03
C GLN A 201 -24.21 -9.54 6.06
N LEU A 202 -24.81 -10.52 5.37
CA LEU A 202 -26.09 -10.41 4.69
C LEU A 202 -27.25 -10.25 5.69
N PRO A 203 -28.15 -9.27 5.51
CA PRO A 203 -29.55 -9.44 5.88
C PRO A 203 -30.22 -10.31 4.81
N GLN A 204 -30.82 -11.42 5.23
CA GLN A 204 -31.66 -12.24 4.38
C GLN A 204 -32.85 -11.42 3.88
N ASN A 205 -32.99 -11.26 2.56
CA ASN A 205 -34.27 -10.95 1.97
C ASN A 205 -34.48 -11.84 0.73
N HIS A 206 -35.49 -12.71 0.83
CA HIS A 206 -35.92 -13.61 -0.23
C HIS A 206 -36.69 -12.80 -1.29
N GLY A 207 -36.27 -12.83 -2.55
CA GLY A 207 -37.10 -12.31 -3.63
C GLY A 207 -36.43 -12.15 -5.00
N ASN A 208 -36.66 -13.14 -5.86
CA ASN A 208 -36.63 -13.09 -7.33
C ASN A 208 -35.29 -13.24 -8.08
N LEU A 209 -35.20 -14.39 -8.76
CA LEU A 209 -34.19 -14.76 -9.75
C LEU A 209 -34.53 -14.16 -11.12
N ASN A 210 -33.60 -13.38 -11.69
CA ASN A 210 -33.21 -13.41 -13.12
C ASN A 210 -32.26 -12.25 -13.44
N GLY A 211 -31.02 -12.57 -13.82
CA GLY A 211 -30.07 -11.59 -14.37
C GLY A 211 -28.62 -12.02 -14.20
N HIS A 212 -28.16 -12.99 -14.99
CA HIS A 212 -26.73 -13.18 -15.20
C HIS A 212 -26.21 -12.05 -16.10
N GLN A 213 -25.65 -10.99 -15.53
CA GLN A 213 -24.76 -10.11 -16.28
C GLN A 213 -23.33 -10.67 -16.15
N PRO A 214 -22.66 -11.05 -17.26
CA PRO A 214 -21.22 -11.26 -17.23
C PRO A 214 -20.55 -9.93 -16.80
N GLN A 215 -19.58 -10.00 -15.89
CA GLN A 215 -18.71 -8.85 -15.59
C GLN A 215 -18.18 -8.31 -16.92
N GLN A 216 -18.58 -7.10 -17.29
CA GLN A 216 -18.11 -6.46 -18.51
C GLN A 216 -16.62 -6.16 -18.32
N LEU A 217 -15.77 -6.85 -19.08
CA LEU A 217 -14.38 -6.44 -19.27
C LEU A 217 -14.37 -4.97 -19.66
N GLU A 218 -13.49 -4.19 -19.04
CA GLU A 218 -13.34 -2.78 -19.34
C GLU A 218 -13.09 -2.59 -20.85
N SER A 219 -13.78 -1.60 -21.43
CA SER A 219 -13.68 -1.33 -22.86
C SER A 219 -12.27 -0.87 -23.20
N LEU A 220 -11.74 -1.32 -24.34
CA LEU A 220 -10.39 -1.00 -24.78
C LEU A 220 -10.13 0.51 -24.88
N ASP A 221 -11.14 1.29 -25.25
CA ASP A 221 -11.07 2.75 -25.31
C ASP A 221 -10.84 3.39 -23.94
N LYS A 222 -11.39 2.79 -22.86
CA LYS A 222 -11.15 3.24 -21.49
C LYS A 222 -9.72 2.93 -21.04
N LEU A 223 -9.22 1.73 -21.36
CA LEU A 223 -7.84 1.34 -21.07
C LEU A 223 -6.84 2.23 -21.81
N ARG A 224 -7.12 2.61 -23.07
CA ARG A 224 -6.32 3.57 -23.84
C ARG A 224 -6.30 4.94 -23.17
N LEU A 225 -7.47 5.49 -22.85
CA LEU A 225 -7.57 6.79 -22.17
C LEU A 225 -6.80 6.80 -20.84
N GLN A 226 -6.95 5.75 -20.04
CA GLN A 226 -6.25 5.63 -18.75
C GLN A 226 -4.73 5.54 -18.92
N ALA A 227 -4.25 4.75 -19.89
CA ALA A 227 -2.83 4.63 -20.19
C ALA A 227 -2.22 5.98 -20.63
N ASP A 228 -2.93 6.72 -21.50
CA ASP A 228 -2.49 8.04 -21.98
C ASP A 228 -2.40 9.05 -20.82
N GLN A 229 -3.39 9.09 -19.93
CA GLN A 229 -3.39 9.96 -18.75
C GLN A 229 -2.22 9.64 -17.80
N LEU A 230 -2.00 8.35 -17.52
CA LEU A 230 -0.91 7.90 -16.65
C LEU A 230 0.47 8.16 -17.25
N LEU A 231 0.64 8.07 -18.56
CA LEU A 231 1.89 8.42 -19.24
C LEU A 231 2.24 9.90 -19.04
N VAL A 232 1.27 10.80 -19.21
CA VAL A 232 1.46 12.24 -18.99
C VAL A 232 1.78 12.52 -17.52
N ALA A 233 0.98 11.95 -16.60
CA ALA A 233 1.20 12.13 -15.16
C ALA A 233 2.58 11.62 -14.71
N ALA A 234 3.04 10.48 -15.24
CA ALA A 234 4.36 9.94 -14.94
C ALA A 234 5.50 10.83 -15.48
N ASP A 235 5.36 11.39 -16.68
CA ASP A 235 6.35 12.33 -17.27
C ASP A 235 6.46 13.62 -16.43
N ASP A 236 5.33 14.22 -16.09
CA ASP A 236 5.28 15.42 -15.25
C ASP A 236 5.85 15.16 -13.86
N SER A 237 5.51 14.02 -13.25
CA SER A 237 6.02 13.60 -11.94
C SER A 237 7.53 13.40 -11.95
N ILE A 238 8.10 12.76 -12.99
CA ILE A 238 9.55 12.63 -13.14
C ILE A 238 10.20 14.01 -13.26
N ARG A 239 9.65 14.91 -14.09
CA ARG A 239 10.21 16.25 -14.28
C ARG A 239 10.20 17.08 -13.00
N SER A 240 9.13 16.99 -12.21
CA SER A 240 9.07 17.65 -10.91
C SER A 240 10.07 17.02 -9.93
N SER A 241 10.14 15.69 -9.90
CA SER A 241 11.03 14.93 -9.03
C SER A 241 12.50 15.24 -9.30
N GLU A 242 12.90 15.46 -10.57
CA GLU A 242 14.25 15.92 -10.91
C GLU A 242 14.59 17.29 -10.33
N GLN A 243 13.64 18.22 -10.31
CA GLN A 243 13.85 19.55 -9.74
C GLN A 243 13.98 19.46 -8.22
N GLU A 244 13.09 18.72 -7.59
CA GLU A 244 13.09 18.47 -6.15
C GLU A 244 14.37 17.76 -5.69
N LEU A 245 14.87 16.78 -6.45
CA LEU A 245 16.13 16.09 -6.18
C LEU A 245 17.29 17.08 -6.07
N GLY A 246 17.37 18.05 -6.98
CA GLY A 246 18.42 19.08 -6.96
C GLY A 246 18.37 19.99 -5.72
N PHE A 247 17.17 20.35 -5.27
CA PHE A 247 16.99 21.10 -4.02
C PHE A 247 17.32 20.25 -2.80
N ALA A 248 16.87 19.00 -2.77
CA ALA A 248 17.11 18.07 -1.69
C ALA A 248 18.59 17.72 -1.54
N GLU A 249 19.32 17.52 -2.64
CA GLU A 249 20.77 17.29 -2.62
C GLU A 249 21.52 18.49 -2.02
N ALA A 250 21.11 19.72 -2.37
CA ALA A 250 21.72 20.93 -1.83
C ALA A 250 21.44 21.11 -0.33
N GLN A 251 20.25 20.72 0.15
CA GLN A 251 19.82 20.93 1.53
C GLN A 251 20.27 19.80 2.47
N TYR A 252 20.16 18.55 2.04
CA TYR A 252 20.34 17.35 2.87
C TYR A 252 21.60 16.54 2.49
N GLY A 253 22.23 16.85 1.37
CA GLY A 253 23.44 16.18 0.87
C GLY A 253 23.18 14.96 -0.01
N PRO A 254 24.22 14.46 -0.71
CA PRO A 254 24.09 13.40 -1.71
C PRO A 254 23.77 12.02 -1.10
N ASP A 255 24.13 11.78 0.16
CA ASP A 255 23.85 10.50 0.81
C ASP A 255 22.37 10.35 1.16
N ALA A 256 21.71 11.43 1.59
CA ALA A 256 20.29 11.45 1.94
C ALA A 256 19.38 11.19 0.72
N ILE A 257 19.80 11.64 -0.47
CA ILE A 257 19.02 11.54 -1.71
C ILE A 257 19.37 10.31 -2.57
N LYS A 258 20.29 9.44 -2.12
CA LYS A 258 20.80 8.32 -2.91
C LYS A 258 19.72 7.33 -3.36
N VAL A 259 18.79 6.99 -2.47
CA VAL A 259 17.68 6.08 -2.76
C VAL A 259 16.74 6.73 -3.78
N PHE A 260 16.31 7.96 -3.52
CA PHE A 260 15.47 8.71 -4.46
C PHE A 260 16.10 8.88 -5.84
N SER A 261 17.40 9.15 -5.91
CA SER A 261 18.13 9.24 -7.17
C SER A 261 18.11 7.92 -7.95
N THR A 262 18.23 6.78 -7.26
CA THR A 262 18.15 5.44 -7.87
C THR A 262 16.75 5.16 -8.39
N ASP A 263 15.74 5.42 -7.57
CA ASP A 263 14.34 5.20 -7.90
C ASP A 263 13.88 6.12 -9.05
N LEU A 264 14.40 7.35 -9.13
CA LEU A 264 14.15 8.26 -10.24
C LEU A 264 14.76 7.75 -11.57
N ILE A 265 15.93 7.10 -11.52
CA ILE A 265 16.53 6.45 -12.70
C ILE A 265 15.70 5.25 -13.14
N GLU A 266 15.24 4.44 -12.19
CA GLU A 266 14.34 3.31 -12.47
C GLU A 266 13.01 3.81 -13.06
N ALA A 267 12.42 4.86 -12.48
CA ALA A 267 11.20 5.48 -12.96
C ALA A 267 11.31 5.97 -14.42
N LYS A 268 12.43 6.62 -14.78
CA LYS A 268 12.73 7.02 -16.16
C LYS A 268 12.81 5.81 -17.10
N THR A 269 13.38 4.71 -16.63
CA THR A 269 13.46 3.46 -17.40
C THR A 269 12.06 2.90 -17.65
N HIS A 270 11.20 2.90 -16.63
CA HIS A 270 9.80 2.50 -16.76
C HIS A 270 9.04 3.38 -17.75
N LEU A 271 9.19 4.71 -17.69
CA LEU A 271 8.54 5.63 -18.62
C LEU A 271 8.99 5.41 -20.07
N VAL A 272 10.29 5.19 -20.30
CA VAL A 272 10.83 4.90 -21.64
C VAL A 272 10.24 3.59 -22.21
N GLU A 273 10.15 2.53 -21.40
CA GLU A 273 9.54 1.27 -21.83
C GLU A 273 8.03 1.43 -22.07
N SER A 274 7.33 2.22 -21.26
CA SER A 274 5.91 2.54 -21.48
C SER A 274 5.69 3.28 -22.80
N PHE A 275 6.52 4.27 -23.15
CA PHE A 275 6.44 4.93 -24.46
C PHE A 275 6.77 4.00 -25.63
N ARG A 276 7.66 3.02 -25.43
CA ARG A 276 7.96 1.99 -26.44
C ARG A 276 6.76 1.07 -26.68
N LEU A 277 5.99 0.74 -25.64
CA LEU A 277 4.73 0.00 -25.77
C LEU A 277 3.64 0.86 -26.43
N GLN A 278 3.53 2.13 -26.05
CA GLN A 278 2.62 3.07 -26.71
C GLN A 278 2.92 3.19 -28.22
N GLN A 279 4.20 3.28 -28.59
CA GLN A 279 4.60 3.34 -29.99
C GLN A 279 4.21 2.07 -30.78
N GLN A 280 4.19 0.89 -30.14
CA GLN A 280 3.70 -0.35 -30.77
C GLN A 280 2.18 -0.28 -30.95
N LEU A 281 1.44 0.18 -29.93
CA LEU A 281 -0.02 0.36 -30.00
C LEU A 281 -0.49 1.38 -31.05
N ASP A 282 0.39 2.33 -31.41
CA ASP A 282 0.14 3.40 -32.39
C ASP A 282 0.74 3.10 -33.78
N ASP A 283 1.36 1.92 -33.95
CA ASP A 283 1.90 1.55 -35.25
C ASP A 283 0.80 1.15 -36.25
N HIS A 284 1.20 0.88 -37.50
CA HIS A 284 0.26 0.56 -38.58
C HIS A 284 0.02 -0.95 -38.75
N ILE A 285 0.61 -1.77 -37.89
CA ILE A 285 0.49 -3.22 -37.87
C ILE A 285 -0.77 -3.55 -37.06
N PRO A 286 -1.69 -4.39 -37.58
CA PRO A 286 -2.89 -4.74 -36.83
C PRO A 286 -2.56 -5.68 -35.66
N ASP A 287 -2.69 -5.20 -34.43
CA ASP A 287 -2.60 -6.02 -33.21
C ASP A 287 -3.92 -6.70 -32.87
N THR A 288 -3.86 -7.83 -32.18
CA THR A 288 -5.06 -8.47 -31.60
C THR A 288 -5.57 -7.70 -30.38
N GLU A 289 -6.87 -7.82 -30.09
CA GLU A 289 -7.48 -7.18 -28.91
C GLU A 289 -6.86 -7.65 -27.58
N GLU A 290 -6.35 -8.89 -27.55
CA GLU A 290 -5.65 -9.49 -26.40
C GLU A 290 -4.26 -8.86 -26.20
N GLU A 291 -3.50 -8.65 -27.29
CA GLU A 291 -2.21 -7.95 -27.26
C GLU A 291 -2.36 -6.49 -26.83
N GLN A 292 -3.35 -5.78 -27.40
CA GLN A 292 -3.61 -4.39 -27.04
C GLN A 292 -3.96 -4.23 -25.56
N ARG A 293 -4.83 -5.10 -25.02
CA ARG A 293 -5.13 -5.09 -23.57
C ARG A 293 -3.91 -5.41 -22.72
N SER A 294 -3.08 -6.37 -23.14
CA SER A 294 -1.87 -6.73 -22.41
C SER A 294 -0.90 -5.56 -22.30
N TRP A 295 -0.62 -4.87 -23.42
CA TRP A 295 0.31 -3.74 -23.44
C TRP A 295 -0.25 -2.52 -22.70
N LEU A 296 -1.54 -2.21 -22.87
CA LEU A 296 -2.19 -1.13 -22.11
C LEU A 296 -2.16 -1.41 -20.60
N GLY A 297 -2.45 -2.65 -20.19
CA GLY A 297 -2.33 -3.06 -18.80
C GLY A 297 -0.91 -2.96 -18.26
N GLU A 298 0.10 -3.24 -19.09
CA GLU A 298 1.50 -3.07 -18.72
C GLU A 298 1.90 -1.59 -18.58
N ILE A 299 1.46 -0.71 -19.50
CA ILE A 299 1.66 0.74 -19.42
C ILE A 299 1.04 1.28 -18.13
N ILE A 300 -0.23 0.96 -17.87
CA ILE A 300 -0.96 1.40 -16.67
C ILE A 300 -0.20 0.98 -15.41
N ASN A 301 0.26 -0.28 -15.35
CA ASN A 301 0.98 -0.81 -14.21
C ASN A 301 2.34 -0.11 -14.01
N ARG A 302 3.12 0.06 -15.07
CA ARG A 302 4.43 0.72 -15.02
C ARG A 302 4.32 2.19 -14.61
N CYS A 303 3.41 2.94 -15.23
CA CYS A 303 3.20 4.34 -14.91
C CYS A 303 2.60 4.53 -13.51
N GLY A 304 1.73 3.63 -13.07
CA GLY A 304 1.25 3.57 -11.69
C GLY A 304 2.40 3.39 -10.69
N GLN A 305 3.28 2.41 -10.90
CA GLN A 305 4.45 2.20 -10.03
C GLN A 305 5.40 3.40 -10.00
N VAL A 306 5.63 4.05 -11.15
CA VAL A 306 6.42 5.28 -11.24
C VAL A 306 5.81 6.36 -10.34
N ASN A 307 4.52 6.60 -10.52
CA ASN A 307 3.82 7.64 -9.78
C ASN A 307 3.80 7.36 -8.27
N ASP A 308 3.47 6.14 -7.86
CA ASP A 308 3.44 5.72 -6.46
C ASP A 308 4.82 5.95 -5.79
N THR A 309 5.89 5.53 -6.45
CA THR A 309 7.26 5.64 -5.92
C THR A 309 7.68 7.12 -5.78
N LEU A 310 7.44 7.94 -6.81
CA LEU A 310 7.83 9.35 -6.78
C LEU A 310 6.99 10.17 -5.76
N GLN A 311 5.71 9.82 -5.58
CA GLN A 311 4.87 10.42 -4.55
C GLN A 311 5.33 10.06 -3.13
N GLU A 312 5.77 8.82 -2.89
CA GLU A 312 6.37 8.40 -1.61
C GLU A 312 7.57 9.29 -1.25
N HIS A 313 8.48 9.51 -2.20
CA HIS A 313 9.65 10.39 -2.00
C HIS A 313 9.26 11.87 -1.82
N ALA A 314 8.28 12.37 -2.58
CA ALA A 314 7.79 13.73 -2.41
C ALA A 314 7.19 13.97 -1.02
N ALA A 315 6.45 12.98 -0.50
CA ALA A 315 5.92 13.01 0.86
C ALA A 315 7.04 12.98 1.92
N GLU A 316 8.11 12.21 1.69
CA GLU A 316 9.28 12.17 2.57
C GLU A 316 9.98 13.54 2.67
N PHE A 317 10.25 14.20 1.53
CA PHE A 317 10.84 15.55 1.57
C PHE A 317 9.90 16.59 2.18
N LYS A 318 8.59 16.46 1.97
CA LYS A 318 7.59 17.31 2.64
C LYS A 318 7.65 17.12 4.15
N ASN A 319 7.74 15.87 4.62
CA ASN A 319 7.90 15.56 6.03
C ASN A 319 9.19 16.18 6.59
N LEU A 320 10.33 16.02 5.91
CA LEU A 320 11.59 16.63 6.33
C LEU A 320 11.50 18.15 6.50
N ARG A 321 10.85 18.86 5.58
CA ARG A 321 10.62 20.31 5.72
C ARG A 321 9.73 20.65 6.91
N GLN A 322 8.71 19.83 7.18
CA GLN A 322 7.85 20.00 8.35
C GLN A 322 8.60 19.74 9.66
N LEU A 323 9.50 18.75 9.67
CA LEU A 323 10.40 18.47 10.79
C LEU A 323 11.35 19.64 11.01
N GLU A 324 11.92 20.23 9.95
CA GLU A 324 12.73 21.44 10.10
C GLU A 324 11.94 22.55 10.79
N GLN A 325 10.70 22.82 10.36
CA GLN A 325 9.87 23.88 10.93
C GLN A 325 9.53 23.62 12.40
N ASN A 326 9.21 22.37 12.75
CA ASN A 326 8.67 22.00 14.07
C ASN A 326 9.62 21.17 14.94
N ALA A 327 10.92 21.16 14.62
CA ALA A 327 11.91 20.24 15.17
C ALA A 327 11.93 20.16 16.71
N GLU A 328 11.84 21.29 17.40
CA GLU A 328 11.84 21.30 18.87
C GLU A 328 10.62 20.60 19.47
N SER A 329 9.42 20.85 18.92
CA SER A 329 8.19 20.17 19.36
C SER A 329 8.28 18.67 19.11
N ARG A 330 8.67 18.28 17.88
CA ARG A 330 8.76 16.86 17.50
C ARG A 330 9.78 16.10 18.34
N ILE A 331 10.95 16.68 18.61
CA ILE A 331 11.93 16.09 19.54
C ILE A 331 11.32 15.80 20.92
N ASN A 332 10.49 16.71 21.43
CA ASN A 332 9.88 16.56 22.75
C ASN A 332 8.75 15.51 22.74
N GLU A 333 7.94 15.48 21.67
CA GLU A 333 6.90 14.48 21.45
C GLU A 333 7.49 13.08 21.36
N VAL A 334 8.44 12.85 20.44
CA VAL A 334 9.08 11.54 20.26
C VAL A 334 9.83 11.13 21.54
N ALA A 335 10.48 12.06 22.24
CA ALA A 335 11.11 11.75 23.53
C ALA A 335 10.12 11.35 24.63
N ALA A 336 8.88 11.86 24.60
CA ALA A 336 7.84 11.52 25.57
C ALA A 336 7.30 10.09 25.40
N GLU A 337 7.37 9.54 24.18
CA GLU A 337 6.94 8.16 23.86
C GLU A 337 7.87 7.08 24.41
N LYS A 338 9.11 7.45 24.77
CA LYS A 338 10.13 6.51 25.26
C LYS A 338 9.64 5.65 26.42
N GLU A 339 8.99 6.26 27.42
CA GLU A 339 8.55 5.55 28.63
C GLU A 339 7.38 4.58 28.35
N PRO A 340 6.30 5.00 27.65
CA PRO A 340 5.27 4.07 27.16
C PRO A 340 5.83 2.89 26.35
N LEU A 341 6.77 3.14 25.44
CA LEU A 341 7.38 2.09 24.62
C LEU A 341 8.26 1.14 25.43
N ALA A 342 9.03 1.65 26.40
CA ALA A 342 9.81 0.81 27.31
C ALA A 342 8.91 -0.10 28.17
N GLN A 343 7.76 0.41 28.62
CA GLN A 343 6.77 -0.40 29.35
C GLN A 343 6.15 -1.48 28.46
N ARG A 344 5.77 -1.14 27.22
CA ARG A 344 5.29 -2.11 26.23
C ARG A 344 6.35 -3.18 25.93
N LEU A 345 7.61 -2.79 25.74
CA LEU A 345 8.72 -3.71 25.54
C LEU A 345 8.84 -4.69 26.72
N SER A 346 8.83 -4.19 27.97
CA SER A 346 8.88 -5.06 29.15
C SER A 346 7.71 -6.05 29.21
N GLN A 347 6.50 -5.62 28.83
CA GLN A 347 5.33 -6.50 28.76
C GLN A 347 5.50 -7.57 27.67
N ARG A 348 6.02 -7.21 26.49
CA ARG A 348 6.25 -8.16 25.39
C ARG A 348 7.38 -9.14 25.66
N VAL A 349 8.42 -8.74 26.39
CA VAL A 349 9.46 -9.67 26.88
C VAL A 349 8.82 -10.76 27.75
N SER A 350 7.96 -10.37 28.70
CA SER A 350 7.26 -11.35 29.55
C SER A 350 6.31 -12.25 28.76
N GLU A 351 5.61 -11.70 27.75
CA GLU A 351 4.76 -12.49 26.85
C GLU A 351 5.57 -13.50 26.05
N LEU A 352 6.73 -13.09 25.51
CA LEU A 352 7.64 -13.96 24.76
C LEU A 352 8.23 -15.08 25.63
N GLU A 353 8.59 -14.79 26.89
CA GLU A 353 8.96 -15.81 27.88
C GLU A 353 7.82 -16.83 28.11
N GLY A 354 6.58 -16.34 28.21
CA GLY A 354 5.39 -17.18 28.27
C GLY A 354 5.25 -18.10 27.04
N LEU A 355 5.40 -17.55 25.83
CA LEU A 355 5.33 -18.31 24.58
C LEU A 355 6.45 -19.35 24.48
N THR A 356 7.69 -18.96 24.73
CA THR A 356 8.86 -19.85 24.68
C THR A 356 8.81 -20.94 25.76
N SER A 357 8.10 -20.72 26.87
CA SER A 357 7.87 -21.77 27.88
C SER A 357 6.82 -22.80 27.46
N LYS A 358 5.80 -22.39 26.70
CA LYS A 358 4.65 -23.21 26.30
C LYS A 358 4.85 -23.91 24.95
N TYR A 359 5.45 -23.24 23.98
CA TYR A 359 5.58 -23.71 22.61
C TYR A 359 7.01 -24.16 22.31
N ASP A 360 7.16 -25.05 21.33
CA ASP A 360 8.46 -25.49 20.82
C ASP A 360 9.20 -24.34 20.12
N ASP A 361 10.53 -24.36 20.11
CA ASP A 361 11.37 -23.30 19.54
C ASP A 361 11.04 -23.04 18.06
N SER A 362 10.66 -24.10 17.32
CA SER A 362 10.22 -23.97 15.92
C SER A 362 8.97 -23.11 15.75
N ALA A 363 8.09 -23.05 16.75
CA ALA A 363 6.83 -22.30 16.69
C ALA A 363 7.00 -20.80 16.96
N VAL A 364 8.07 -20.42 17.65
CA VAL A 364 8.35 -19.03 18.08
C VAL A 364 9.59 -18.43 17.42
N SER A 365 10.25 -19.21 16.56
CA SER A 365 11.51 -18.83 15.88
C SER A 365 11.47 -17.47 15.20
N GLN A 366 10.34 -17.10 14.58
CA GLN A 366 10.17 -15.82 13.86
C GLN A 366 10.05 -14.59 14.77
N ILE A 367 9.83 -14.77 16.07
CA ILE A 367 9.60 -13.68 17.02
C ILE A 367 10.60 -13.66 18.17
N THR A 368 11.55 -14.58 18.20
CA THR A 368 12.41 -14.81 19.37
C THR A 368 13.39 -13.65 19.60
N ASP A 369 13.81 -12.98 18.52
CA ASP A 369 14.73 -11.84 18.52
C ASP A 369 14.01 -10.47 18.49
N ASN A 370 12.70 -10.44 18.21
CA ASN A 370 11.95 -9.19 18.05
C ASN A 370 12.06 -8.25 19.26
N ALA A 371 12.08 -8.78 20.48
CA ALA A 371 12.20 -7.96 21.69
C ALA A 371 13.60 -7.31 21.82
N GLU A 372 14.65 -8.05 21.47
CA GLU A 372 16.03 -7.54 21.45
C GLU A 372 16.19 -6.48 20.36
N GLN A 373 15.74 -6.77 19.14
CA GLN A 373 15.75 -5.81 18.03
C GLN A 373 14.96 -4.53 18.36
N ALA A 374 13.78 -4.64 18.97
CA ALA A 374 13.00 -3.49 19.40
C ALA A 374 13.77 -2.65 20.44
N SER A 375 14.44 -3.30 21.40
CA SER A 375 15.28 -2.60 22.39
C SER A 375 16.45 -1.84 21.74
N GLU A 376 17.09 -2.43 20.75
CA GLU A 376 18.16 -1.78 19.99
C GLU A 376 17.65 -0.56 19.22
N ARG A 377 16.49 -0.67 18.55
CA ARG A 377 15.86 0.45 17.84
C ARG A 377 15.50 1.61 18.77
N LEU A 378 14.92 1.33 19.93
CA LEU A 378 14.61 2.36 20.93
C LEU A 378 15.88 3.02 21.50
N THR A 379 16.97 2.26 21.64
CA THR A 379 18.28 2.79 22.05
C THR A 379 18.86 3.70 20.97
N PHE A 380 18.77 3.29 19.70
CA PHE A 380 19.17 4.09 18.56
C PHE A 380 18.37 5.39 18.48
N ALA A 381 17.03 5.32 18.55
CA ALA A 381 16.14 6.48 18.54
C ALA A 381 16.51 7.50 19.62
N ALA A 382 16.75 7.04 20.85
CA ALA A 382 17.17 7.92 21.95
C ALA A 382 18.53 8.59 21.68
N SER A 383 19.46 7.89 21.03
CA SER A 383 20.78 8.42 20.65
C SER A 383 20.67 9.49 19.55
N VAL A 384 19.88 9.25 18.51
CA VAL A 384 19.73 10.20 17.40
C VAL A 384 18.91 11.43 17.80
N LEU A 385 17.90 11.30 18.68
CA LEU A 385 17.18 12.46 19.24
C LEU A 385 18.09 13.37 20.06
N LYS A 386 19.06 12.79 20.79
CA LYS A 386 20.05 13.59 21.52
C LYS A 386 20.92 14.39 20.54
N GLN A 387 21.36 13.77 19.45
CA GLN A 387 22.14 14.45 18.42
C GLN A 387 21.32 15.51 17.67
N ALA A 388 20.03 15.26 17.42
CA ALA A 388 19.13 16.23 16.83
C ALA A 388 19.02 17.50 17.69
N ARG A 389 18.91 17.35 19.01
CA ARG A 389 18.94 18.50 19.95
C ARG A 389 20.25 19.29 19.87
N GLU A 390 21.38 18.61 19.76
CA GLU A 390 22.69 19.26 19.67
C GLU A 390 22.88 20.04 18.34
N LYS A 391 22.24 19.58 17.26
CA LYS A 391 22.32 20.19 15.93
C LYS A 391 21.28 21.29 15.67
N LEU A 392 20.23 21.39 16.47
CA LEU A 392 19.05 22.24 16.24
C LEU A 392 19.40 23.71 15.89
N ASP A 393 20.39 24.29 16.57
CA ASP A 393 20.80 25.69 16.40
C ASP A 393 21.81 25.89 15.25
N THR A 394 22.52 24.85 14.83
CA THR A 394 23.66 24.96 13.90
C THR A 394 23.42 24.35 12.53
N ASP A 395 22.54 23.34 12.46
CA ASP A 395 22.28 22.51 11.28
C ASP A 395 20.88 21.91 11.40
N ARG A 396 19.88 22.73 11.06
CA ARG A 396 18.47 22.39 11.27
C ARG A 396 17.99 21.27 10.33
N SER A 397 18.56 21.20 9.13
CA SER A 397 18.30 20.13 8.16
C SER A 397 18.91 18.80 8.60
N GLY A 398 20.14 18.82 9.13
CA GLY A 398 20.72 17.64 9.76
C GLY A 398 19.96 17.20 11.01
N ALA A 399 19.40 18.13 11.78
CA ALA A 399 18.52 17.81 12.91
C ALA A 399 17.21 17.15 12.44
N ALA A 400 16.59 17.63 11.35
CA ALA A 400 15.38 17.03 10.78
C ALA A 400 15.59 15.58 10.34
N LEU A 401 16.70 15.28 9.65
CA LEU A 401 17.06 13.89 9.28
C LEU A 401 17.21 12.98 10.52
N LEU A 402 17.82 13.48 11.59
CA LEU A 402 17.99 12.72 12.82
C LEU A 402 16.67 12.49 13.58
N ILE A 403 15.72 13.43 13.48
CA ILE A 403 14.37 13.27 14.03
C ILE A 403 13.62 12.19 13.24
N GLN A 404 13.66 12.26 11.90
CA GLN A 404 13.04 11.26 11.04
C GLN A 404 13.58 9.85 11.35
N ASN A 405 14.90 9.71 11.48
CA ASN A 405 15.53 8.43 11.85
C ASN A 405 15.07 7.92 13.24
N ALA A 406 14.74 8.82 14.17
CA ALA A 406 14.21 8.43 15.47
C ALA A 406 12.77 7.94 15.37
N GLU A 407 11.93 8.64 14.60
CA GLU A 407 10.53 8.27 14.32
C GLU A 407 10.48 6.91 13.62
N GLU A 408 11.29 6.70 12.59
CA GLU A 408 11.37 5.43 11.88
C GLU A 408 11.81 4.28 12.81
N ALA A 409 12.79 4.52 13.69
CA ALA A 409 13.22 3.52 14.66
C ALA A 409 12.14 3.22 15.71
N HIS A 410 11.35 4.20 16.13
CA HIS A 410 10.19 3.99 16.99
C HIS A 410 9.14 3.11 16.28
N ASP A 411 8.77 3.44 15.05
CA ASP A 411 7.81 2.68 14.26
C ASP A 411 8.26 1.23 14.05
N GLN A 412 9.54 1.02 13.72
CA GLN A 412 10.11 -0.31 13.58
C GLN A 412 10.04 -1.10 14.90
N ALA A 413 10.31 -0.46 16.04
CA ALA A 413 10.17 -1.09 17.35
C ALA A 413 8.70 -1.48 17.62
N GLU A 414 7.74 -0.61 17.29
CA GLU A 414 6.31 -0.91 17.45
C GLU A 414 5.87 -2.13 16.64
N VAL A 415 6.28 -2.21 15.37
CA VAL A 415 5.97 -3.33 14.48
C VAL A 415 6.51 -4.65 15.04
N LEU A 416 7.75 -4.65 15.55
CA LEU A 416 8.35 -5.83 16.18
C LEU A 416 7.58 -6.27 17.44
N LEU A 417 7.16 -5.32 18.27
CA LEU A 417 6.36 -5.58 19.48
C LEU A 417 4.94 -6.07 19.14
N GLU A 418 4.34 -5.54 18.09
CA GLU A 418 3.02 -5.98 17.61
C GLU A 418 3.08 -7.40 17.04
N ALA A 419 4.15 -7.75 16.31
CA ALA A 419 4.37 -9.08 15.78
C ALA A 419 4.40 -10.16 16.88
N ILE A 420 4.95 -9.85 18.07
CA ILE A 420 4.90 -10.74 19.25
C ILE A 420 3.45 -10.98 19.67
N THR A 421 2.64 -9.91 19.76
CA THR A 421 1.23 -9.96 20.17
C THR A 421 0.38 -10.78 19.19
N LYS A 422 0.55 -10.50 17.90
CA LYS A 422 -0.14 -11.20 16.81
C LYS A 422 0.21 -12.69 16.84
N SER A 423 1.50 -13.01 16.95
CA SER A 423 1.96 -14.40 17.04
C SER A 423 1.43 -15.13 18.28
N ALA A 424 1.34 -14.45 19.42
CA ALA A 424 0.74 -15.01 20.63
C ALA A 424 -0.74 -15.39 20.42
N ALA A 425 -1.50 -14.52 19.74
CA ALA A 425 -2.89 -14.80 19.40
C ALA A 425 -3.00 -15.95 18.37
N SER A 426 -2.18 -15.95 17.34
CA SER A 426 -2.15 -16.99 16.31
C SER A 426 -1.80 -18.36 16.88
N LEU A 427 -0.83 -18.47 17.80
CA LEU A 427 -0.47 -19.74 18.43
C LEU A 427 -1.58 -20.25 19.36
N ARG A 428 -2.27 -19.37 20.08
CA ARG A 428 -3.46 -19.75 20.88
C ARG A 428 -4.61 -20.24 20.00
N GLN A 429 -4.84 -19.59 18.86
CA GLN A 429 -5.83 -20.03 17.90
C GLN A 429 -5.44 -21.40 17.30
N ALA A 430 -4.17 -21.58 16.94
CA ALA A 430 -3.67 -22.84 16.41
C ALA A 430 -3.83 -24.01 17.39
N ASP A 431 -3.71 -23.80 18.71
CA ASP A 431 -4.03 -24.83 19.71
C ASP A 431 -5.51 -25.24 19.65
N ALA A 432 -6.42 -24.27 19.58
CA ALA A 432 -7.86 -24.54 19.49
C ALA A 432 -8.22 -25.25 18.17
N ASP A 433 -7.58 -24.84 17.07
CA ASP A 433 -7.75 -25.47 15.76
C ASP A 433 -7.21 -26.91 15.77
N LEU A 434 -6.06 -27.15 16.43
CA LEU A 434 -5.50 -28.49 16.59
C LEU A 434 -6.46 -29.40 17.37
N GLU A 435 -7.07 -28.91 18.46
CA GLU A 435 -8.06 -29.68 19.22
C GLU A 435 -9.27 -30.07 18.35
N SER A 436 -9.80 -29.10 17.59
CA SER A 436 -10.89 -29.33 16.65
C SER A 436 -10.52 -30.34 15.56
N ALA A 437 -9.34 -30.19 14.96
CA ALA A 437 -8.82 -31.07 13.91
C ALA A 437 -8.63 -32.50 14.41
N VAL A 438 -8.09 -32.69 15.62
CA VAL A 438 -7.97 -34.00 16.27
C VAL A 438 -9.34 -34.64 16.50
N ALA A 439 -10.32 -33.87 16.96
CA ALA A 439 -11.68 -34.37 17.18
C ALA A 439 -12.37 -34.77 15.85
N MET A 440 -12.16 -34.01 14.77
CA MET A 440 -12.65 -34.35 13.43
C MET A 440 -12.01 -35.63 12.91
N ALA A 441 -10.68 -35.70 12.93
CA ALA A 441 -9.94 -36.87 12.47
C ALA A 441 -10.31 -38.14 13.24
N ALA A 442 -10.55 -38.04 14.55
CA ALA A 442 -11.01 -39.17 15.36
C ALA A 442 -12.39 -39.71 14.94
N ARG A 443 -13.32 -38.83 14.53
CA ARG A 443 -14.64 -39.22 14.01
C ARG A 443 -14.53 -39.91 12.65
N ASP A 444 -13.76 -39.34 11.73
CA ASP A 444 -13.55 -39.92 10.39
C ASP A 444 -12.86 -41.28 10.48
N LEU A 445 -11.90 -41.40 11.39
CA LEU A 445 -11.23 -42.66 11.69
C LEU A 445 -12.21 -43.71 12.22
N ALA A 446 -13.10 -43.34 13.14
CA ALA A 446 -14.12 -44.27 13.66
C ALA A 446 -15.09 -44.74 12.56
N GLN A 447 -15.52 -43.83 11.67
CA GLN A 447 -16.35 -44.15 10.52
C GLN A 447 -15.63 -45.12 9.56
N ALA A 448 -14.39 -44.84 9.21
CA ALA A 448 -13.60 -45.68 8.32
C ALA A 448 -13.39 -47.09 8.90
N LYS A 449 -13.09 -47.21 10.20
CA LYS A 449 -12.99 -48.50 10.89
C LYS A 449 -14.29 -49.31 10.81
N ALA A 450 -15.45 -48.67 10.95
CA ALA A 450 -16.73 -49.35 10.81
C ALA A 450 -16.95 -49.91 9.39
N LEU A 451 -16.55 -49.17 8.35
CA LEU A 451 -16.63 -49.64 6.95
C LEU A 451 -15.71 -50.84 6.67
N VAL A 452 -14.51 -50.85 7.25
CA VAL A 452 -13.59 -52.00 7.17
C VAL A 452 -14.15 -53.19 7.91
N ALA A 453 -14.66 -53.01 9.13
CA ALA A 453 -15.23 -54.09 9.96
C ALA A 453 -16.44 -54.75 9.29
N ASN A 454 -17.24 -53.97 8.55
CA ASN A 454 -18.38 -54.46 7.77
C ASN A 454 -17.98 -55.10 6.43
N GLY A 455 -16.68 -55.18 6.11
CA GLY A 455 -16.16 -55.82 4.90
C GLY A 455 -16.38 -55.04 3.60
N THR A 456 -16.87 -53.79 3.67
CA THR A 456 -17.28 -53.02 2.48
C THR A 456 -16.10 -52.34 1.79
N GLN A 457 -15.02 -52.02 2.54
CA GLN A 457 -13.86 -51.24 2.04
C GLN A 457 -12.52 -51.66 2.69
N PRO A 458 -11.96 -52.86 2.40
CA PRO A 458 -10.73 -53.35 3.03
C PRO A 458 -9.47 -52.53 2.69
N ASN A 459 -9.49 -51.78 1.59
CA ASN A 459 -8.44 -50.86 1.15
C ASN A 459 -8.19 -49.68 2.11
N LEU A 460 -9.11 -49.37 3.02
CA LEU A 460 -8.95 -48.28 4.00
C LEU A 460 -7.95 -48.62 5.13
N ALA A 461 -7.51 -49.88 5.27
CA ALA A 461 -6.65 -50.31 6.38
C ALA A 461 -5.32 -49.53 6.45
N GLY A 462 -4.69 -49.23 5.31
CA GLY A 462 -3.45 -48.44 5.25
C GLY A 462 -3.66 -46.98 5.69
N PRO A 463 -4.59 -46.24 5.07
CA PRO A 463 -4.95 -44.88 5.50
C PRO A 463 -5.37 -44.77 6.97
N ILE A 464 -6.15 -45.73 7.49
CA ILE A 464 -6.53 -45.81 8.92
C ILE A 464 -5.28 -45.86 9.81
N ALA A 465 -4.33 -46.76 9.51
CA ALA A 465 -3.11 -46.90 10.30
C ALA A 465 -2.24 -45.63 10.28
N GLY A 466 -2.19 -44.90 9.15
CA GLY A 466 -1.47 -43.64 9.03
C GLY A 466 -2.05 -42.53 9.92
N VAL A 467 -3.38 -42.38 9.94
CA VAL A 467 -4.07 -41.41 10.82
C VAL A 467 -3.94 -41.81 12.29
N GLU A 468 -4.07 -43.10 12.62
CA GLU A 468 -3.85 -43.60 13.99
C GLU A 468 -2.46 -43.27 14.52
N SER A 469 -1.43 -43.54 13.73
CA SER A 469 -0.05 -43.23 14.09
C SER A 469 0.13 -41.73 14.33
N THR A 470 -0.44 -40.89 13.47
CA THR A 470 -0.31 -39.43 13.57
C THR A 470 -1.04 -38.88 14.80
N LEU A 471 -2.25 -39.35 15.07
CA LEU A 471 -2.99 -39.00 16.30
C LEU A 471 -2.24 -39.44 17.56
N GLY A 472 -1.61 -40.62 17.54
CA GLY A 472 -0.73 -41.09 18.61
C GLY A 472 0.46 -40.16 18.85
N ASN A 473 1.14 -39.74 17.77
CA ASN A 473 2.27 -38.80 17.83
C ASN A 473 1.83 -37.42 18.36
N ILE A 474 0.68 -36.91 17.93
CA ILE A 474 0.12 -35.64 18.43
C ILE A 474 -0.16 -35.74 19.93
N GLN A 475 -0.81 -36.81 20.39
CA GLN A 475 -1.06 -37.01 21.82
C GLN A 475 0.23 -37.10 22.63
N GLN A 476 1.28 -37.73 22.08
CA GLN A 476 2.58 -37.79 22.73
C GLN A 476 3.24 -36.41 22.81
N ALA A 477 3.19 -35.62 21.72
CA ALA A 477 3.71 -34.26 21.70
C ALA A 477 3.01 -33.36 22.73
N LEU A 478 1.67 -33.42 22.81
CA LEU A 478 0.88 -32.66 23.78
C LEU A 478 1.17 -33.05 25.24
N ARG A 479 1.53 -34.32 25.51
CA ARG A 479 1.98 -34.77 26.85
C ARG A 479 3.43 -34.41 27.16
N GLY A 480 4.25 -34.20 26.13
CA GLY A 480 5.67 -33.86 26.24
C GLY A 480 5.95 -32.43 26.70
N GLY A 481 4.91 -31.58 26.79
CA GLY A 481 5.01 -30.17 27.19
C GLY A 481 5.02 -29.25 25.98
N LYS A 482 6.20 -28.76 25.60
CA LYS A 482 6.36 -27.86 24.46
C LYS A 482 5.97 -28.53 23.14
N HIS A 483 5.19 -27.83 22.33
CA HIS A 483 4.75 -28.32 21.03
C HIS A 483 4.61 -27.16 20.03
N ASN A 484 4.59 -27.50 18.74
CA ASN A 484 4.29 -26.57 17.66
C ASN A 484 2.92 -26.93 17.06
N PRO A 485 1.83 -26.22 17.42
CA PRO A 485 0.48 -26.58 16.97
C PRO A 485 0.33 -26.53 15.45
N LEU A 486 1.00 -25.59 14.77
CA LEU A 486 0.96 -25.46 13.31
C LEU A 486 1.61 -26.65 12.60
N ALA A 487 2.75 -27.13 13.13
CA ALA A 487 3.40 -28.32 12.60
C ALA A 487 2.55 -29.58 12.83
N LEU A 488 1.89 -29.69 13.99
CA LEU A 488 1.02 -30.81 14.31
C LEU A 488 -0.25 -30.83 13.44
N ILE A 489 -0.87 -29.68 13.20
CA ILE A 489 -1.99 -29.55 12.26
C ILE A 489 -1.54 -29.98 10.86
N SER A 490 -0.40 -29.48 10.39
CA SER A 490 0.12 -29.81 9.05
C SER A 490 0.38 -31.31 8.89
N ALA A 491 0.94 -31.97 9.93
CA ALA A 491 1.15 -33.41 9.94
C ALA A 491 -0.18 -34.18 9.94
N LEU A 492 -1.19 -33.72 10.70
CA LEU A 492 -2.52 -34.32 10.72
C LEU A 492 -3.21 -34.20 9.37
N ASP A 493 -3.21 -33.03 8.76
CA ASP A 493 -3.77 -32.79 7.42
C ASP A 493 -3.12 -33.69 6.37
N GLU A 494 -1.79 -33.79 6.36
CA GLU A 494 -1.09 -34.68 5.43
C GLU A 494 -1.49 -36.15 5.64
N SER A 495 -1.60 -36.59 6.88
CA SER A 495 -1.98 -37.97 7.21
C SER A 495 -3.43 -38.31 6.86
N THR A 496 -4.34 -37.34 6.91
CA THR A 496 -5.78 -37.54 6.68
C THR A 496 -6.15 -37.51 5.20
N LYS A 497 -5.34 -36.91 4.32
CA LYS A 497 -5.58 -36.85 2.87
C LYS A 497 -5.96 -38.20 2.24
N PRO A 498 -5.20 -39.31 2.41
CA PRO A 498 -5.55 -40.58 1.77
C PRO A 498 -6.87 -41.15 2.27
N LEU A 499 -7.17 -40.97 3.56
CA LEU A 499 -8.42 -41.43 4.17
C LEU A 499 -9.61 -40.61 3.64
N ALA A 500 -9.45 -39.29 3.59
CA ALA A 500 -10.46 -38.36 3.07
C ALA A 500 -10.73 -38.60 1.57
N THR A 501 -9.71 -38.84 0.75
CA THR A 501 -9.89 -39.20 -0.67
C THR A 501 -10.70 -40.49 -0.82
N ALA A 502 -10.35 -41.54 -0.06
CA ALA A 502 -11.03 -42.81 -0.15
C ALA A 502 -12.50 -42.74 0.32
N LEU A 503 -12.78 -42.05 1.42
CA LEU A 503 -14.15 -41.76 1.88
C LEU A 503 -14.91 -40.83 0.91
N GLY A 504 -14.20 -39.89 0.30
CA GLY A 504 -14.73 -38.96 -0.70
C GLY A 504 -15.31 -39.69 -1.90
N THR A 505 -14.61 -40.70 -2.45
CA THR A 505 -15.12 -41.49 -3.59
C THR A 505 -16.45 -42.21 -3.34
N LEU A 506 -16.85 -42.35 -2.06
CA LEU A 506 -18.08 -43.02 -1.62
C LEU A 506 -19.22 -42.02 -1.34
N ARG A 507 -18.95 -40.72 -1.33
CA ARG A 507 -19.95 -39.67 -1.11
C ARG A 507 -20.59 -39.27 -2.44
N ASP A 508 -21.90 -39.05 -2.42
CA ASP A 508 -22.62 -38.46 -3.54
C ASP A 508 -22.02 -37.10 -3.91
N ARG A 509 -21.99 -36.78 -5.21
CA ARG A 509 -21.43 -35.52 -5.74
C ARG A 509 -22.01 -34.28 -5.05
N ALA A 510 -23.30 -34.32 -4.70
CA ALA A 510 -23.97 -33.25 -3.97
C ALA A 510 -23.42 -33.06 -2.53
N GLU A 511 -23.06 -34.15 -1.85
CA GLU A 511 -22.45 -34.09 -0.51
C GLU A 511 -20.97 -33.68 -0.59
N GLN A 512 -20.25 -34.11 -1.63
CA GLN A 512 -18.88 -33.61 -1.89
C GLN A 512 -18.87 -32.10 -2.12
N ASP A 513 -19.80 -31.59 -2.93
CA ASP A 513 -19.91 -30.16 -3.20
C ASP A 513 -20.37 -29.37 -1.96
N ARG A 514 -21.18 -29.97 -1.06
CA ARG A 514 -21.56 -29.35 0.21
C ARG A 514 -20.36 -29.22 1.14
N VAL A 515 -19.63 -30.31 1.36
CA VAL A 515 -18.43 -30.34 2.20
C VAL A 515 -17.33 -29.43 1.65
N ALA A 516 -17.15 -29.39 0.32
CA ALA A 516 -16.17 -28.50 -0.31
C ALA A 516 -16.50 -27.02 -0.07
N ARG A 517 -17.79 -26.62 -0.11
CA ARG A 517 -18.21 -25.25 0.23
C ARG A 517 -17.97 -24.92 1.70
N ASP A 518 -18.29 -25.84 2.60
CA ASP A 518 -18.06 -25.65 4.04
C ASP A 518 -16.55 -25.49 4.35
N GLN A 519 -15.69 -26.26 3.69
CA GLN A 519 -14.23 -26.19 3.89
C GLN A 519 -13.59 -24.97 3.23
N LEU A 520 -14.09 -24.55 2.06
CA LEU A 520 -13.52 -23.47 1.26
C LEU A 520 -13.46 -22.15 2.03
N GLN A 521 -14.51 -21.80 2.76
CA GLN A 521 -14.56 -20.53 3.50
C GLN A 521 -13.44 -20.43 4.54
N SER A 522 -13.18 -21.52 5.27
CA SER A 522 -12.08 -21.58 6.25
C SER A 522 -10.72 -21.45 5.56
N LEU A 523 -10.50 -22.16 4.45
CA LEU A 523 -9.24 -22.11 3.70
C LEU A 523 -8.97 -20.73 3.10
N LEU A 524 -9.99 -20.05 2.57
CA LEU A 524 -9.87 -18.70 2.03
C LEU A 524 -9.45 -17.69 3.10
N ASN A 525 -10.02 -17.80 4.30
CA ASN A 525 -9.64 -16.95 5.44
C ASN A 525 -8.21 -17.23 5.90
N THR A 526 -7.81 -18.51 6.00
CA THR A 526 -6.45 -18.91 6.35
C THR A 526 -5.42 -18.42 5.32
N ALA A 527 -5.72 -18.57 4.03
CA ALA A 527 -4.87 -18.07 2.95
C ALA A 527 -4.72 -16.55 3.02
N ALA A 528 -5.82 -15.80 3.19
CA ALA A 528 -5.77 -14.35 3.33
C ALA A 528 -4.91 -13.92 4.53
N SER A 529 -5.07 -14.57 5.69
CA SER A 529 -4.27 -14.27 6.88
C SER A 529 -2.78 -14.54 6.69
N ARG A 530 -2.41 -15.65 6.04
CA ARG A 530 -1.00 -15.99 5.76
C ARG A 530 -0.37 -15.05 4.73
N ILE A 531 -1.11 -14.68 3.69
CA ILE A 531 -0.69 -13.70 2.69
C ILE A 531 -0.40 -12.36 3.40
N GLN A 532 -1.34 -11.85 4.19
CA GLN A 532 -1.17 -10.60 4.91
C GLN A 532 0.03 -10.64 5.87
N GLY A 533 0.14 -11.70 6.68
CA GLY A 533 1.25 -11.83 7.64
C GLY A 533 2.61 -11.89 6.94
N THR A 534 2.69 -12.54 5.78
CA THR A 534 3.92 -12.57 4.97
C THR A 534 4.22 -11.19 4.38
N GLU A 535 3.21 -10.48 3.90
CA GLU A 535 3.36 -9.13 3.36
C GLU A 535 3.88 -8.15 4.42
N ASP A 536 3.30 -8.19 5.63
CA ASP A 536 3.73 -7.37 6.76
C ASP A 536 5.18 -7.68 7.16
N TYR A 537 5.57 -8.96 7.18
CA TYR A 537 6.95 -9.38 7.46
C TYR A 537 7.94 -8.80 6.43
N ILE A 538 7.60 -8.89 5.14
CA ILE A 538 8.43 -8.34 4.05
C ILE A 538 8.51 -6.82 4.15
N ARG A 539 7.41 -6.13 4.47
CA ARG A 539 7.35 -4.68 4.63
C ARG A 539 8.27 -4.21 5.75
N ALA A 540 8.20 -4.86 6.91
CA ALA A 540 9.04 -4.55 8.07
C ALA A 540 10.54 -4.77 7.84
N ARG A 541 10.92 -5.53 6.79
CA ARG A 541 12.28 -5.97 6.51
C ARG A 541 12.64 -5.77 5.03
N ARG A 542 12.20 -4.64 4.46
CA ARG A 542 12.26 -4.34 3.01
C ARG A 542 13.67 -4.51 2.41
N GLY A 543 14.72 -4.17 3.17
CA GLY A 543 16.12 -4.27 2.74
C GLY A 543 16.75 -5.67 2.82
N GLY A 544 16.19 -6.58 3.61
CA GLY A 544 16.72 -7.93 3.82
C GLY A 544 16.08 -9.03 2.96
N VAL A 545 14.89 -8.78 2.40
CA VAL A 545 14.11 -9.78 1.65
C VAL A 545 14.32 -9.68 0.13
N ARG A 546 14.61 -10.80 -0.54
CA ARG A 546 14.87 -10.84 -1.98
C ARG A 546 13.59 -10.88 -2.82
N SER A 547 13.75 -10.66 -4.14
CA SER A 547 12.65 -10.67 -5.11
C SER A 547 11.91 -12.01 -5.19
N SER A 548 12.58 -13.16 -4.95
CA SER A 548 11.97 -14.48 -4.99
C SER A 548 10.83 -14.67 -3.99
N ALA A 549 10.97 -14.15 -2.76
CA ALA A 549 9.92 -14.21 -1.75
C ALA A 549 8.70 -13.38 -2.17
N ARG A 550 8.94 -12.18 -2.74
CA ARG A 550 7.89 -11.29 -3.26
C ARG A 550 7.14 -11.92 -4.44
N THR A 551 7.86 -12.55 -5.36
CA THR A 551 7.25 -13.29 -6.48
C THR A 551 6.36 -14.44 -5.99
N ARG A 552 6.82 -15.18 -4.97
CA ARG A 552 6.05 -16.30 -4.42
C ARG A 552 4.79 -15.84 -3.68
N LEU A 553 4.86 -14.70 -2.99
CA LEU A 553 3.71 -14.05 -2.35
C LEU A 553 2.67 -13.60 -3.39
N ALA A 554 3.11 -12.99 -4.50
CA ALA A 554 2.22 -12.61 -5.59
C ALA A 554 1.52 -13.82 -6.23
N GLU A 555 2.19 -14.97 -6.28
CA GLU A 555 1.60 -16.22 -6.77
C GLU A 555 0.59 -16.83 -5.79
N ALA A 556 0.82 -16.65 -4.48
CA ALA A 556 -0.14 -17.00 -3.43
C ALA A 556 -1.43 -16.18 -3.58
N GLN A 557 -1.31 -14.87 -3.80
CA GLN A 557 -2.43 -13.96 -4.07
C GLN A 557 -3.21 -14.39 -5.32
N ARG A 558 -2.53 -14.68 -6.43
CA ARG A 558 -3.18 -15.20 -7.65
C ARG A 558 -3.97 -16.48 -7.40
N SER A 559 -3.43 -17.41 -6.61
CA SER A 559 -4.10 -18.67 -6.29
C SER A 559 -5.32 -18.46 -5.36
N HIS A 560 -5.27 -17.47 -4.48
CA HIS A 560 -6.39 -17.07 -3.63
C HIS A 560 -7.52 -16.46 -4.44
N ASP A 561 -7.21 -15.54 -5.35
CA ASP A 561 -8.18 -14.95 -6.27
C ASP A 561 -8.82 -16.01 -7.18
N GLN A 562 -8.02 -16.97 -7.66
CA GLN A 562 -8.54 -18.12 -8.41
C GLN A 562 -9.56 -18.91 -7.60
N ALA A 563 -9.27 -19.19 -6.31
CA ALA A 563 -10.19 -19.90 -5.44
C ALA A 563 -11.50 -19.15 -5.23
N LEU A 564 -11.45 -17.82 -5.06
CA LEU A 564 -12.64 -16.96 -4.97
C LEU A 564 -13.50 -17.04 -6.24
N SER A 565 -12.88 -16.98 -7.42
CA SER A 565 -13.59 -17.04 -8.71
C SER A 565 -14.31 -18.37 -8.94
N GLN A 566 -13.76 -19.47 -8.43
CA GLN A 566 -14.29 -20.82 -8.62
C GLN A 566 -15.27 -21.25 -7.53
N ALA A 567 -15.36 -20.51 -6.41
CA ALA A 567 -16.12 -20.87 -5.22
C ALA A 567 -17.58 -21.24 -5.47
N ALA A 568 -18.27 -20.49 -6.35
CA ALA A 568 -19.69 -20.69 -6.62
C ALA A 568 -19.97 -21.88 -7.56
N GLN A 569 -19.09 -22.09 -8.55
CA GLN A 569 -19.36 -22.96 -9.70
C GLN A 569 -18.64 -24.31 -9.59
N ARG A 570 -17.44 -24.34 -8.98
CA ARG A 570 -16.57 -25.51 -8.86
C ARG A 570 -15.91 -25.53 -7.48
N PRO A 571 -16.68 -25.78 -6.40
CA PRO A 571 -16.17 -25.67 -5.03
C PRO A 571 -15.02 -26.63 -4.73
N THR A 572 -14.97 -27.80 -5.37
CA THR A 572 -13.87 -28.76 -5.23
C THR A 572 -12.56 -28.27 -5.87
N GLU A 573 -12.61 -27.59 -7.02
CA GLU A 573 -11.44 -26.95 -7.64
C GLU A 573 -10.99 -25.72 -6.85
N ALA A 574 -11.96 -24.95 -6.32
CA ALA A 574 -11.69 -23.80 -5.47
C ALA A 574 -10.94 -24.18 -4.19
N VAL A 575 -11.28 -25.32 -3.58
CA VAL A 575 -10.56 -25.86 -2.41
C VAL A 575 -9.09 -26.13 -2.75
N ALA A 576 -8.81 -26.74 -3.91
CA ALA A 576 -7.43 -27.01 -4.34
C ALA A 576 -6.63 -25.72 -4.60
N ALA A 577 -7.27 -24.71 -5.20
CA ALA A 577 -6.66 -23.40 -5.40
C ALA A 577 -6.37 -22.67 -4.07
N ALA A 578 -7.30 -22.74 -3.10
CA ALA A 578 -7.12 -22.16 -1.78
C ALA A 578 -6.00 -22.85 -0.98
N GLN A 579 -5.92 -24.19 -1.04
CA GLN A 579 -4.80 -24.94 -0.45
C GLN A 579 -3.46 -24.56 -1.07
N ARG A 580 -3.43 -24.36 -2.39
CA ARG A 580 -2.23 -23.87 -3.09
C ARG A 580 -1.85 -22.47 -2.60
N ALA A 581 -2.80 -21.55 -2.45
CA ALA A 581 -2.55 -20.21 -1.92
C ALA A 581 -1.88 -20.26 -0.53
N VAL A 582 -2.40 -21.10 0.38
CA VAL A 582 -1.78 -21.34 1.70
C VAL A 582 -0.33 -21.83 1.57
N GLN A 583 -0.09 -22.85 0.75
CA GLN A 583 1.25 -23.42 0.55
C GLN A 583 2.24 -22.42 -0.05
N LEU A 584 1.78 -21.58 -0.98
CA LEU A 584 2.59 -20.54 -1.60
C LEU A 584 2.93 -19.42 -0.62
N ALA A 585 1.98 -18.99 0.20
CA ALA A 585 2.21 -18.00 1.25
C ALA A 585 3.24 -18.53 2.28
N ASP A 586 3.12 -19.79 2.70
CA ASP A 586 4.08 -20.42 3.61
C ASP A 586 5.50 -20.54 3.03
N GLN A 587 5.60 -20.77 1.71
CA GLN A 587 6.88 -20.78 1.03
C GLN A 587 7.48 -19.38 0.95
N ALA A 588 6.66 -18.38 0.65
CA ALA A 588 7.08 -16.98 0.61
C ALA A 588 7.60 -16.51 1.98
N ALA A 589 6.89 -16.85 3.06
CA ALA A 589 7.33 -16.56 4.44
C ALA A 589 8.70 -17.19 4.75
N ARG A 590 8.87 -18.50 4.51
CA ARG A 590 10.15 -19.19 4.73
C ARG A 590 11.29 -18.59 3.89
N MET A 591 11.04 -18.20 2.65
CA MET A 591 12.05 -17.55 1.80
C MET A 591 12.43 -16.19 2.37
N ALA A 592 11.44 -15.37 2.78
CA ALA A 592 11.69 -14.07 3.39
C ALA A 592 12.50 -14.20 4.69
N GLU A 593 12.18 -15.16 5.54
CA GLU A 593 12.94 -15.46 6.75
C GLU A 593 14.38 -15.90 6.46
N GLN A 594 14.58 -16.77 5.46
CA GLN A 594 15.92 -17.20 5.05
C GLN A 594 16.75 -16.05 4.49
N ASP A 595 16.13 -15.16 3.73
CA ASP A 595 16.81 -13.99 3.17
C ASP A 595 17.31 -13.06 4.29
N VAL A 596 16.47 -12.79 5.29
CA VAL A 596 16.81 -11.97 6.47
C VAL A 596 17.88 -12.65 7.34
N ASN A 597 17.73 -13.95 7.62
CA ASN A 597 18.70 -14.72 8.40
C ASN A 597 20.04 -14.86 7.69
N GLY A 598 20.05 -14.97 6.36
CA GLY A 598 21.26 -15.03 5.54
C GLY A 598 21.98 -13.69 5.44
N PHE A 599 21.25 -12.57 5.58
CA PHE A 599 21.82 -11.22 5.59
C PHE A 599 22.68 -10.96 6.83
N GLY A 600 22.36 -11.58 7.98
CA GLY A 600 23.15 -11.50 9.21
C GLY A 600 24.33 -12.50 9.31
N GLY A 601 24.48 -13.42 8.35
CA GLY A 601 25.35 -14.60 8.50
C GLY A 601 26.57 -14.71 7.58
N ASP A 602 26.60 -14.05 6.41
CA ASP A 602 27.66 -14.30 5.40
C ASP A 602 27.96 -13.08 4.50
N GLY A 603 27.86 -11.86 5.04
CA GLY A 603 28.29 -10.62 4.40
C GLY A 603 29.72 -10.24 4.77
N GLY A 604 30.70 -10.84 4.09
CA GLY A 604 32.13 -10.58 4.32
C GLY A 604 32.53 -9.12 4.08
N LEU A 605 32.82 -8.40 5.16
CA LEU A 605 33.96 -7.48 5.19
C LEU A 605 35.17 -8.24 5.73
N GLY A 606 36.26 -8.21 4.96
CA GLY A 606 37.51 -8.90 5.21
C GLY A 606 38.09 -8.61 6.60
N GLY A 607 38.76 -9.62 7.14
CA GLY A 607 39.03 -9.73 8.56
C GLY A 607 40.03 -8.73 9.12
N PHE A 608 39.93 -8.51 10.43
CA PHE A 608 41.06 -8.30 11.32
C PHE A 608 40.63 -8.63 12.76
N GLY A 609 41.38 -9.51 13.43
CA GLY A 609 41.57 -9.49 14.88
C GLY A 609 40.57 -10.27 15.73
N GLY A 610 40.97 -11.47 16.15
CA GLY A 610 40.34 -12.15 17.28
C GLY A 610 40.71 -11.54 18.63
N GLY A 611 39.85 -11.71 19.63
CA GLY A 611 40.22 -11.58 21.04
C GLY A 611 39.13 -10.99 21.95
N ASN A 612 38.69 -11.82 22.91
CA ASN A 612 38.00 -11.49 24.16
C ASN A 612 36.55 -10.96 24.15
N ARG A 613 35.66 -11.86 24.58
CA ARG A 613 34.41 -11.52 25.28
C ARG A 613 34.74 -10.77 26.57
N GLY A 614 34.30 -9.52 26.68
CA GLY A 614 34.50 -8.71 27.87
C GLY A 614 33.68 -7.42 27.87
N ARG A 615 32.48 -7.48 28.47
CA ARG A 615 31.84 -6.48 29.33
C ARG A 615 32.09 -4.99 29.02
N GLY A 616 31.04 -4.33 28.52
CA GLY A 616 30.72 -2.92 28.77
C GLY A 616 31.35 -1.89 27.83
N GLY A 617 30.59 -1.41 26.85
CA GLY A 617 30.95 -0.28 25.99
C GLY A 617 29.71 0.32 25.32
N MET A 618 29.66 1.65 25.28
CA MET A 618 28.55 2.53 24.88
C MET A 618 28.19 2.52 23.38
N PHE A 619 28.47 1.42 22.65
CA PHE A 619 28.41 1.36 21.19
C PHE A 619 27.82 0.04 20.63
N ASP A 620 26.96 -0.66 21.40
CA ASP A 620 26.38 -1.95 20.98
C ASP A 620 25.10 -1.80 20.10
N GLY A 621 24.57 -0.60 19.92
CA GLY A 621 23.30 -0.37 19.19
C GLY A 621 23.42 -0.12 17.68
N ILE A 622 24.64 -0.13 17.12
CA ILE A 622 24.88 0.26 15.71
C ILE A 622 24.79 -0.95 14.75
N GLY A 623 25.02 -2.17 15.24
CA GLY A 623 24.96 -3.38 14.42
C GLY A 623 23.54 -3.82 14.04
N GLY A 624 22.57 -3.58 14.93
CA GLY A 624 21.19 -4.03 14.72
C GLY A 624 20.36 -3.14 13.79
N ALA A 625 20.64 -1.83 13.75
CA ALA A 625 19.87 -0.85 12.98
C ALA A 625 20.02 -0.98 11.45
N VAL A 626 21.09 -1.62 10.96
CA VAL A 626 21.32 -1.89 9.54
C VAL A 626 20.28 -2.87 8.96
N LEU A 627 19.75 -3.80 9.77
CA LEU A 627 18.74 -4.77 9.30
C LEU A 627 17.36 -4.15 9.04
N GLY A 628 17.11 -2.93 9.52
CA GLY A 628 15.86 -2.20 9.35
C GLY A 628 15.84 -1.23 8.17
N GLY A 629 16.94 -1.08 7.43
CA GLY A 629 17.03 -0.09 6.33
C GLY A 629 17.35 1.34 6.78
N ILE A 630 17.58 1.59 8.07
CA ILE A 630 17.97 2.91 8.57
C ILE A 630 19.42 3.17 8.14
N LEU A 631 19.62 4.17 7.27
CA LEU A 631 20.91 4.59 6.75
C LEU A 631 21.82 5.08 7.90
N ILE A 632 22.82 4.28 8.25
CA ILE A 632 23.80 4.54 9.32
C ILE A 632 25.02 5.36 8.83
N ASP A 633 25.12 5.67 7.54
CA ASP A 633 26.36 6.25 6.98
C ASP A 633 26.63 7.71 7.40
N SER A 634 25.63 8.46 7.89
CA SER A 634 25.86 9.82 8.41
C SER A 634 26.50 9.86 9.80
N LEU A 635 26.56 8.71 10.51
CA LEU A 635 27.04 8.61 11.90
C LEU A 635 28.54 8.30 12.03
N LEU A 636 29.26 8.09 10.91
CA LEU A 636 30.72 7.84 10.90
C LEU A 636 31.55 9.05 10.45
N GLY A 637 30.92 10.17 10.08
CA GLY A 637 31.59 11.39 9.60
C GLY A 637 31.80 12.45 10.69
N GLY A 638 32.42 12.13 11.82
CA GLY A 638 32.58 13.11 12.90
C GLY A 638 33.65 12.79 13.93
N GLY A 639 34.90 13.15 13.66
CA GLY A 639 35.91 13.34 14.70
C GLY A 639 37.21 12.55 14.52
N ASN A 640 38.12 13.05 13.69
CA ASN A 640 39.57 13.06 13.98
C ASN A 640 40.34 13.76 12.85
N ARG A 641 40.80 14.99 13.10
CA ARG A 641 42.07 15.53 12.56
C ARG A 641 42.40 16.84 13.28
N GLY A 642 43.01 16.71 14.45
CA GLY A 642 43.90 17.73 14.99
C GLY A 642 45.33 17.50 14.47
N GLY A 643 45.96 18.58 14.01
CA GLY A 643 47.42 18.76 14.02
C GLY A 643 48.21 18.21 12.83
N GLY A 644 48.83 19.10 12.06
CA GLY A 644 49.87 18.73 11.09
C GLY A 644 50.24 19.84 10.11
N ASN A 645 51.32 20.54 10.42
CA ASN A 645 51.98 21.59 9.66
C ASN A 645 52.50 21.13 8.27
N HIS A 646 53.05 22.07 7.48
CA HIS A 646 53.71 21.98 6.14
C HIS A 646 52.70 22.05 4.96
N GLY A 647 52.71 23.00 4.02
CA GLY A 647 53.75 23.90 3.51
C GLY A 647 53.96 23.61 2.02
N GLY A 648 53.73 24.59 1.14
CA GLY A 648 54.31 24.65 -0.21
C GLY A 648 53.41 24.35 -1.42
N ASP A 649 53.26 25.39 -2.25
CA ASP A 649 53.40 25.41 -3.71
C ASP A 649 52.28 24.88 -4.65
N ASP A 650 51.60 25.86 -5.26
CA ASP A 650 51.46 26.09 -6.70
C ASP A 650 51.59 24.91 -7.70
N GLY A 651 50.54 24.76 -8.53
CA GLY A 651 50.73 24.79 -9.98
C GLY A 651 50.75 23.46 -10.78
N PHE A 652 49.70 23.33 -11.63
CA PHE A 652 49.81 23.22 -13.10
C PHE A 652 49.92 21.85 -13.80
N PHE A 653 49.17 21.77 -14.93
CA PHE A 653 49.02 20.73 -15.98
C PHE A 653 48.21 19.46 -15.64
N GLY A 654 47.32 18.92 -16.48
CA GLY A 654 47.05 19.13 -17.90
C GLY A 654 46.95 17.78 -18.64
N GLY A 655 45.73 17.43 -19.10
CA GLY A 655 45.37 16.63 -20.29
C GLY A 655 46.10 15.34 -20.71
N GLY A 656 45.31 14.34 -21.13
CA GLY A 656 45.68 13.49 -22.27
C GLY A 656 45.29 12.02 -22.18
N GLY A 657 44.43 11.57 -23.10
CA GLY A 657 43.95 10.19 -23.24
C GLY A 657 44.94 9.15 -23.81
N PHE A 658 44.35 8.00 -24.16
CA PHE A 658 44.84 6.80 -24.88
C PHE A 658 45.21 5.57 -24.04
N GLY A 659 44.29 4.60 -24.04
CA GLY A 659 44.54 3.19 -23.73
C GLY A 659 44.23 2.33 -24.95
N GLY A 660 45.22 1.58 -25.41
CA GLY A 660 45.08 0.56 -26.44
C GLY A 660 46.44 0.05 -26.89
N PHE A 661 46.79 -1.19 -26.54
CA PHE A 661 47.57 -2.14 -27.35
C PHE A 661 47.63 -3.48 -26.60
N GLY A 662 47.37 -4.57 -27.32
CA GLY A 662 47.57 -5.94 -26.84
C GLY A 662 48.89 -6.57 -27.31
N GLY A 663 49.14 -7.80 -26.87
CA GLY A 663 49.89 -8.82 -27.61
C GLY A 663 51.24 -9.29 -27.04
N GLY A 664 51.37 -10.61 -26.88
CA GLY A 664 52.62 -11.39 -26.74
C GLY A 664 52.89 -11.90 -25.31
N GLY A 665 53.25 -13.14 -24.99
CA GLY A 665 53.71 -14.30 -25.76
C GLY A 665 54.89 -14.98 -25.02
N GLY A 666 54.77 -16.28 -24.71
CA GLY A 666 55.84 -17.16 -24.14
C GLY A 666 55.71 -17.39 -22.62
N GLY A 667 55.82 -18.59 -22.03
CA GLY A 667 56.28 -19.89 -22.50
C GLY A 667 57.32 -20.44 -21.50
N PHE A 668 56.92 -21.25 -20.50
CA PHE A 668 57.80 -22.14 -19.72
C PHE A 668 57.00 -23.34 -19.21
N GLY A 669 57.57 -24.54 -19.32
CA GLY A 669 56.93 -25.82 -19.02
C GLY A 669 57.50 -26.58 -17.81
N GLY A 670 56.97 -27.79 -17.63
CA GLY A 670 57.37 -28.82 -16.65
C GLY A 670 56.39 -28.90 -15.47
N GLY A 671 55.70 -30.00 -15.12
CA GLY A 671 55.79 -31.40 -15.50
C GLY A 671 55.95 -32.26 -14.25
N PHE A 672 54.86 -32.84 -13.72
CA PHE A 672 54.72 -34.00 -12.80
C PHE A 672 53.19 -34.17 -12.58
N GLY A 673 52.50 -35.31 -12.62
CA GLY A 673 52.85 -36.72 -12.68
C GLY A 673 51.90 -37.53 -11.77
N GLY A 674 50.95 -38.27 -12.36
CA GLY A 674 50.18 -39.39 -11.75
C GLY A 674 48.90 -39.01 -10.97
N GLY A 675 47.77 -39.72 -11.03
CA GLY A 675 47.41 -40.96 -11.74
C GLY A 675 46.08 -41.52 -11.18
N GLY A 676 45.27 -42.12 -12.07
CA GLY A 676 44.19 -43.09 -11.76
C GLY A 676 42.87 -42.52 -11.22
N GLY A 677 41.67 -42.93 -11.65
CA GLY A 677 41.27 -44.00 -12.56
C GLY A 677 39.78 -44.35 -12.34
N GLY A 678 39.09 -44.77 -13.42
CA GLY A 678 37.78 -45.46 -13.44
C GLY A 678 36.57 -44.52 -13.46
N GLY A 679 35.74 -44.43 -14.51
CA GLY A 679 35.09 -45.49 -15.31
C GLY A 679 33.66 -45.67 -14.78
N GLY A 680 32.55 -45.73 -15.53
CA GLY A 680 32.23 -45.74 -16.95
C GLY A 680 30.73 -45.38 -17.11
N PHE A 681 30.32 -44.79 -18.23
CA PHE A 681 29.60 -45.42 -19.36
C PHE A 681 28.07 -45.56 -19.25
N GLY A 682 27.41 -44.97 -20.27
CA GLY A 682 26.12 -45.37 -20.83
C GLY A 682 24.98 -44.39 -20.55
N GLY A 683 24.29 -43.75 -21.50
CA GLY A 683 24.22 -43.89 -22.95
C GLY A 683 22.78 -43.61 -23.42
N GLY A 684 22.61 -42.98 -24.59
CA GLY A 684 21.34 -42.86 -25.33
C GLY A 684 20.77 -41.43 -25.36
N ALA A 685 20.99 -40.68 -26.45
CA ALA A 685 20.08 -40.52 -27.61
C ALA A 685 18.84 -39.67 -27.26
N GLY A 686 18.56 -38.51 -27.85
CA GLY A 686 18.71 -38.09 -29.24
C GLY A 686 17.31 -37.95 -29.85
N GLY A 687 16.90 -36.75 -30.27
CA GLY A 687 15.68 -36.54 -31.06
C GLY A 687 15.06 -35.15 -30.94
N SER A 688 15.30 -34.32 -31.97
CA SER A 688 14.45 -33.16 -32.30
C SER A 688 13.06 -33.62 -32.73
N PHE A 689 12.03 -32.90 -32.30
CA PHE A 689 11.00 -32.24 -33.13
C PHE A 689 10.40 -31.08 -32.32
#